data_AF-A0A7X7RKQ1-F1
#
_entry.id   AF-A0A7X7RKQ1-F1
#
_cell.length_a   1.000
_cell.length_b   1.000
_cell.length_c   1.000
_cell.angle_alpha   90.00
_cell.angle_beta   90.00
_cell.angle_gamma   90.00
#
_symmetry.space_group_name_H-M   'P 1'
#
loop_
_entity.id
_entity.type
_entity.pdbx_description
1 polymer ?
#
loop_
_entity_poly.entity_id
_entity_poly.type
_entity_poly.pdbx_seq_one_letter_code
_entity_poly.pdbx_strand_id
1 'polypeptide(L)'
;MRMATGLIGGWLLAMGLATAQETLISVRLGGELPYKSKSVSMGQDFVAKKPLYVSALGYIDEKGDGLAKERPVRLYRVDDGALLATATVVRAGGEMRGGFRFASLEKAVRLAPGRYVAVADFEEGSDRYLSMVDVADFNEVGGAVENPKIGRWSLDLSGYPDRTLKNLDGMAVHMCGANVLFTLEAPAAWVEAQPLTVTVDMTDEQDAERLVPFEGIADRNALPVARALLDVLRELPSRKGEGKLLSGQFMGWYPVASLGTANEIFQQTSNWVAVAGFDYYETHVNMPKTKPDLFKPPRWRAINELAKAYAQMGGIVTISCHMTNPWNGGLAWGKAERIEDLLDPKTAAYARYMEQVDEIARGLADLQEAGIPVLFRPFHEMQGGWFWWGGHPLALRKLWRNLFDYYTHEKGLHNLIWVWSPNVSVKAMDFYPGNAYVDMTGLDIYANTLEGARPVYAELMKSSKPFAITEFGPPGDGFDNTAPRNFDYGPFAKHVAEYLPDTVFFLTWRDAWGLHRNLNAQALLDDPLVLNRGELRFVHRLQGFEHFVTRDGNRLREGDAEFRFMGANMPGLVLPYDFTLNLPERMRLPDAWEQENAMKTLVRMGLRVVRTWNLPIRKPDEPAAPWHYVLDPGHFNEEAFKNLDRLLMLANRHKVRVLLDLTAGYGDYLGGVGTYAAHRGKPRRAFFTDKQIREDYKATVRFVLERVNTLTGIPYKEDKALFAWQFGNEIMEANDAWLSEMAAYMKSLDSNHLVAETRHRPGAPMLVDPNIDLVTRHFYSSYGGLGKGWEGSLLDDMEKIAWQRPVFVGEYGPYVDGKIYTRENVVEKHNAFLQFCIDTPGVVGAMLWSMYFHNSGGGYTWHQIYTFPSVWSYHFPGSASGDAHQEIGIVQGLRDAAFRIRGLAVPPVEAPEAPELLEMREENLTDLLAVPMFSWRGSAGAEGYDIERAPAVEGPWAVIAENVSDADVAYRPLFSDETAKPGETYYYRVVARNAGGRSQPSGILGPVKVAAVCFVDEFKDLSRVSGHSEGLTLDNTYNARFAEYLFRVCGTTDDWLSYALALPAREARVTAFFAAALGAPSAPVFLASADGTAFAEVKAVKAAEFAHIAPPHAGDKNRQTQVDYTVALPAGARHLKIAWTRQMTLDRVEVEMAD
;
A
#
# COMPACT_ATOMS: atom_id res chain seq x y z
N MET A 1 43.73 53.90 30.58
CA MET A 1 43.48 53.86 32.04
C MET A 1 42.06 53.32 32.24
N ARG A 2 41.92 52.06 32.71
CA ARG A 2 40.64 51.30 32.95
C ARG A 2 39.75 51.11 31.70
N MET A 3 39.85 49.94 31.06
CA MET A 3 38.91 48.80 31.11
C MET A 3 37.66 49.02 30.21
N ALA A 4 37.44 48.31 29.09
CA ALA A 4 37.19 46.86 28.87
C ALA A 4 35.67 46.59 28.71
N THR A 5 35.18 46.06 27.56
CA THR A 5 34.68 44.66 27.52
C THR A 5 33.52 44.28 26.56
N GLY A 6 33.24 44.98 25.46
CA GLY A 6 32.83 44.35 24.17
C GLY A 6 31.49 43.59 23.96
N LEU A 7 30.75 44.04 22.94
CA LEU A 7 29.97 43.30 21.92
C LEU A 7 29.01 42.13 22.25
N ILE A 8 27.85 42.23 21.57
CA ILE A 8 27.04 41.16 20.95
C ILE A 8 26.11 40.35 21.89
N GLY A 9 24.86 40.22 21.46
CA GLY A 9 23.83 39.43 22.15
C GLY A 9 23.65 38.02 21.57
N GLY A 10 22.85 37.21 22.28
CA GLY A 10 22.50 35.85 21.87
C GLY A 10 22.23 34.91 23.05
N TRP A 11 20.96 34.79 23.44
CA TRP A 11 20.28 33.73 24.21
C TRP A 11 21.03 32.45 24.64
N LEU A 12 20.65 31.89 25.81
CA LEU A 12 20.85 30.48 26.19
C LEU A 12 19.63 29.88 26.96
N LEU A 13 19.27 28.64 26.59
CA LEU A 13 18.50 27.51 27.17
C LEU A 13 17.66 27.65 28.49
N ALA A 14 16.65 26.81 28.82
CA ALA A 14 16.15 25.53 28.27
C ALA A 14 14.69 25.15 28.71
N MET A 15 14.21 24.01 28.13
CA MET A 15 12.99 23.19 28.38
C MET A 15 11.74 23.53 27.52
N GLY A 16 10.94 22.54 27.06
CA GLY A 16 11.14 21.07 27.07
C GLY A 16 9.90 20.22 26.66
N LEU A 17 10.15 18.99 26.16
CA LEU A 17 9.22 17.91 25.74
C LEU A 17 8.25 18.14 24.55
N ALA A 18 8.24 17.14 23.64
CA ALA A 18 7.21 16.73 22.67
C ALA A 18 6.94 17.53 21.36
N THR A 19 6.70 16.74 20.30
CA THR A 19 5.98 17.02 19.02
C THR A 19 6.54 18.02 17.99
N ALA A 20 6.03 17.83 16.75
CA ALA A 20 6.10 18.56 15.49
C ALA A 20 6.12 20.12 15.58
N GLN A 21 6.51 20.92 14.58
CA GLN A 21 6.94 20.68 13.18
C GLN A 21 7.65 21.93 12.60
N GLU A 22 8.19 21.82 11.37
CA GLU A 22 8.41 22.90 10.38
C GLU A 22 9.52 23.99 10.49
N THR A 23 9.99 24.35 9.27
CA THR A 23 10.63 25.61 8.81
C THR A 23 12.06 26.04 9.20
N LEU A 24 12.86 26.24 8.12
CA LEU A 24 13.83 27.33 7.88
C LEU A 24 14.82 27.76 9.00
N ILE A 25 16.03 27.20 8.91
CA ILE A 25 17.36 27.81 9.20
C ILE A 25 17.47 28.72 10.44
N SER A 26 18.05 28.20 11.54
CA SER A 26 18.79 29.03 12.51
C SER A 26 19.91 28.26 13.24
N VAL A 27 20.88 28.98 13.81
CA VAL A 27 22.07 28.44 14.51
C VAL A 27 22.00 28.86 15.99
N ARG A 28 22.30 27.95 16.95
CA ARG A 28 22.42 28.31 18.38
C ARG A 28 23.52 27.59 19.16
N LEU A 29 23.85 28.21 20.30
CA LEU A 29 24.98 27.94 21.19
C LEU A 29 24.84 26.68 22.05
N GLY A 30 25.99 26.10 22.41
CA GLY A 30 26.26 25.44 23.69
C GLY A 30 25.37 24.25 24.05
N GLY A 31 25.79 23.04 23.69
CA GLY A 31 25.20 21.82 24.25
C GLY A 31 25.52 21.70 25.75
N GLU A 32 24.53 21.31 26.55
CA GLU A 32 24.75 20.88 27.93
C GLU A 32 25.56 19.59 27.95
N LEU A 33 26.85 19.69 28.26
CA LEU A 33 27.61 18.55 28.77
C LEU A 33 27.09 18.20 30.17
N PRO A 34 27.12 16.92 30.59
CA PRO A 34 26.37 16.43 31.75
C PRO A 34 26.99 16.82 33.11
N TYR A 35 26.96 18.11 33.46
CA TYR A 35 27.35 18.63 34.79
C TYR A 35 26.52 19.87 35.18
N LYS A 36 25.78 19.79 36.28
CA LYS A 36 25.07 20.94 36.88
C LYS A 36 25.99 21.78 37.76
N SER A 37 26.58 22.87 37.26
CA SER A 37 27.03 24.00 38.09
C SER A 37 27.27 25.29 37.27
N LYS A 38 27.67 26.39 37.94
CA LYS A 38 27.85 27.74 37.40
C LYS A 38 29.09 27.89 36.50
N SER A 39 29.11 27.20 35.36
CA SER A 39 30.27 27.17 34.47
C SER A 39 29.93 27.40 33.00
N VAL A 40 30.73 28.23 32.31
CA VAL A 40 30.63 28.47 30.86
C VAL A 40 31.63 27.56 30.13
N SER A 41 31.16 26.78 29.17
CA SER A 41 32.05 25.97 28.30
C SER A 41 32.56 26.83 27.14
N MET A 42 33.87 26.83 26.91
CA MET A 42 34.47 27.50 25.74
C MET A 42 35.40 26.54 24.99
N GLY A 43 35.45 26.67 23.66
CA GLY A 43 36.22 25.77 22.82
C GLY A 43 36.79 26.40 21.55
N GLN A 44 37.80 25.72 21.00
CA GLN A 44 38.46 26.07 19.75
C GLN A 44 38.13 25.02 18.69
N ASP A 45 37.49 25.46 17.62
CA ASP A 45 37.17 24.68 16.42
C ASP A 45 38.36 24.69 15.46
N PHE A 46 38.58 23.58 14.75
CA PHE A 46 39.58 23.46 13.69
C PHE A 46 39.20 22.36 12.70
N VAL A 47 39.59 22.57 11.44
CA VAL A 47 39.50 21.58 10.37
C VAL A 47 40.88 20.95 10.17
N ALA A 48 40.98 19.65 10.40
CA ALA A 48 42.12 18.87 9.96
C ALA A 48 42.01 18.66 8.44
N LYS A 49 43.00 19.12 7.68
CA LYS A 49 43.10 18.92 6.22
C LYS A 49 43.92 17.69 5.84
N LYS A 50 44.68 17.16 6.79
CA LYS A 50 45.47 15.93 6.72
C LYS A 50 45.25 15.15 8.02
N PRO A 51 45.56 13.84 8.09
CA PRO A 51 45.56 13.13 9.36
C PRO A 51 46.51 13.78 10.37
N LEU A 52 46.10 13.88 11.64
CA LEU A 52 46.87 14.51 12.72
C LEU A 52 46.88 13.61 13.95
N TYR A 53 47.99 13.62 14.70
CA TYR A 53 48.10 12.91 15.98
C TYR A 53 48.06 13.93 17.12
N VAL A 54 46.94 14.00 17.84
CA VAL A 54 46.82 14.83 19.04
C VAL A 54 47.48 14.11 20.20
N SER A 55 48.46 14.78 20.82
CA SER A 55 49.34 14.23 21.86
C SER A 55 49.10 14.85 23.24
N ALA A 56 48.55 16.06 23.29
CA ALA A 56 48.21 16.75 24.53
C ALA A 56 47.03 17.71 24.32
N LEU A 57 46.30 17.98 25.40
CA LEU A 57 45.25 19.00 25.45
C LEU A 57 45.66 20.09 26.46
N GLY A 58 45.39 21.35 26.12
CA GLY A 58 45.91 22.53 26.81
C GLY A 58 44.83 23.46 27.33
N TYR A 59 45.11 24.09 28.47
CA TYR A 59 44.29 25.14 29.09
C TYR A 59 45.15 26.39 29.29
N ILE A 60 44.55 27.58 29.18
CA ILE A 60 45.27 28.85 29.20
C ILE A 60 45.91 29.14 30.58
N ASP A 61 47.19 29.50 30.57
CA ASP A 61 48.00 29.91 31.73
C ASP A 61 49.10 30.87 31.24
N GLU A 62 48.69 32.07 30.77
CA GLU A 62 49.58 33.02 30.08
C GLU A 62 50.82 33.42 30.90
N LYS A 63 50.74 33.35 32.23
CA LYS A 63 51.83 33.73 33.14
C LYS A 63 52.67 32.55 33.60
N GLY A 64 52.25 31.31 33.29
CA GLY A 64 52.91 30.08 33.73
C GLY A 64 52.91 29.86 35.25
N ASP A 65 52.12 30.64 36.01
CA ASP A 65 52.09 30.62 37.48
C ASP A 65 51.12 29.57 38.06
N GLY A 66 50.43 28.83 37.18
CA GLY A 66 49.56 27.72 37.53
C GLY A 66 48.09 28.09 37.47
N LEU A 67 47.24 27.09 37.29
CA LEU A 67 45.80 27.27 37.30
C LEU A 67 45.29 27.49 38.74
N ALA A 68 44.17 28.18 38.89
CA ALA A 68 43.53 28.32 40.21
C ALA A 68 43.09 26.96 40.78
N LYS A 69 42.65 26.05 39.90
CA LYS A 69 42.30 24.65 40.15
C LYS A 69 42.55 23.83 38.87
N GLU A 70 42.54 22.51 38.99
CA GLU A 70 42.68 21.61 37.84
C GLU A 70 41.50 21.75 36.88
N ARG A 71 41.74 21.60 35.57
CA ARG A 71 40.74 21.83 34.52
C ARG A 71 40.69 20.65 33.54
N PRO A 72 39.52 19.98 33.37
CA PRO A 72 39.35 19.01 32.29
C PRO A 72 39.25 19.74 30.95
N VAL A 73 40.01 19.25 29.98
CA VAL A 73 39.94 19.65 28.57
C VAL A 73 39.48 18.43 27.78
N ARG A 74 38.48 18.60 26.91
CA ARG A 74 37.81 17.54 26.15
C ARG A 74 37.96 17.82 24.65
N LEU A 75 38.14 16.80 23.83
CA LEU A 75 38.23 16.93 22.37
C LEU A 75 37.06 16.20 21.71
N TYR A 76 36.34 16.86 20.82
CA TYR A 76 35.17 16.32 20.12
C TYR A 76 35.35 16.37 18.60
N ARG A 77 34.69 15.46 17.89
CA ARG A 77 34.37 15.62 16.45
C ARG A 77 33.08 16.44 16.33
N VAL A 78 33.06 17.42 15.43
CA VAL A 78 31.93 18.36 15.29
C VAL A 78 30.75 17.72 14.55
N ASP A 79 31.03 16.84 13.59
CA ASP A 79 30.02 16.30 12.68
C ASP A 79 29.02 15.34 13.38
N ASP A 80 29.45 14.65 14.44
CA ASP A 80 28.64 13.68 15.20
C ASP A 80 28.67 13.88 16.73
N GLY A 81 29.37 14.90 17.23
CA GLY A 81 29.49 15.20 18.66
C GLY A 81 30.30 14.17 19.47
N ALA A 82 31.03 13.25 18.84
CA ALA A 82 31.73 12.18 19.55
C ALA A 82 32.90 12.73 20.41
N LEU A 83 32.95 12.33 21.70
CA LEU A 83 34.07 12.61 22.60
C LEU A 83 35.27 11.72 22.26
N LEU A 84 36.35 12.32 21.79
CA LEU A 84 37.55 11.64 21.27
C LEU A 84 38.66 11.50 22.32
N ALA A 85 38.79 12.49 23.21
CA ALA A 85 39.80 12.51 24.26
C ALA A 85 39.39 13.41 25.43
N THR A 86 39.94 13.16 26.61
CA THR A 86 39.92 14.09 27.75
C THR A 86 41.27 14.08 28.45
N ALA A 87 41.78 15.24 28.83
CA ALA A 87 42.97 15.40 29.66
C ALA A 87 42.70 16.40 30.78
N THR A 88 43.18 16.14 31.98
CA THR A 88 43.07 17.08 33.10
C THR A 88 44.35 17.89 33.21
N VAL A 89 44.26 19.19 32.94
CA VAL A 89 45.37 20.12 33.14
C VAL A 89 45.48 20.42 34.63
N VAL A 90 46.56 19.92 35.24
CA VAL A 90 46.83 20.02 36.68
C VAL A 90 47.09 21.46 37.12
N ARG A 91 46.92 21.71 38.41
CA ARG A 91 47.05 23.05 39.01
C ARG A 91 48.44 23.66 38.79
N ALA A 92 49.49 22.85 38.96
CA ALA A 92 50.87 23.21 38.69
C ALA A 92 51.62 21.96 38.15
N GLY A 93 52.52 22.16 37.18
CA GLY A 93 53.11 21.07 36.39
C GLY A 93 52.52 21.00 34.97
N GLY A 94 53.09 20.16 34.11
CA GLY A 94 52.76 20.12 32.68
C GLY A 94 53.55 21.15 31.85
N GLU A 95 53.60 20.93 30.54
CA GLU A 95 54.42 21.73 29.61
C GLU A 95 53.75 23.08 29.28
N MET A 96 54.55 24.14 29.22
CA MET A 96 54.09 25.48 28.84
C MET A 96 54.46 25.80 27.38
N ARG A 97 53.47 26.09 26.54
CA ARG A 97 53.68 26.57 25.15
C ARG A 97 52.65 27.64 24.78
N GLY A 98 53.10 28.77 24.21
CA GLY A 98 52.21 29.81 23.69
C GLY A 98 51.20 30.40 24.68
N GLY A 99 51.52 30.39 25.99
CA GLY A 99 50.59 30.81 27.04
C GLY A 99 49.57 29.75 27.48
N PHE A 100 49.71 28.49 27.04
CA PHE A 100 48.90 27.36 27.48
C PHE A 100 49.74 26.35 28.27
N ARG A 101 49.12 25.78 29.31
CA ARG A 101 49.61 24.63 30.07
C ARG A 101 48.98 23.36 29.51
N PHE A 102 49.80 22.41 29.06
CA PHE A 102 49.35 21.17 28.44
C PHE A 102 49.43 19.98 29.40
N ALA A 103 48.40 19.15 29.36
CA ALA A 103 48.42 17.78 29.87
C ALA A 103 48.53 16.81 28.69
N SER A 104 49.56 15.97 28.70
CA SER A 104 49.72 14.87 27.76
C SER A 104 48.56 13.89 27.88
N LEU A 105 48.09 13.36 26.76
CA LEU A 105 47.18 12.23 26.73
C LEU A 105 47.96 10.94 27.03
N GLU A 106 47.29 9.91 27.57
CA GLU A 106 47.91 8.59 27.85
C GLU A 106 48.07 7.72 26.59
N LYS A 107 47.22 7.93 25.58
CA LYS A 107 47.46 7.52 24.17
C LYS A 107 47.14 8.69 23.24
N ALA A 108 47.89 8.81 22.14
CA ALA A 108 47.67 9.85 21.15
C ALA A 108 46.45 9.49 20.30
N VAL A 109 45.65 10.49 19.92
CA VAL A 109 44.42 10.27 19.12
C VAL A 109 44.68 10.69 17.68
N ARG A 110 44.43 9.75 16.74
CA ARG A 110 44.58 9.99 15.31
C ARG A 110 43.29 10.58 14.73
N LEU A 111 43.31 11.89 14.51
CA LEU A 111 42.25 12.58 13.79
C LEU A 111 42.40 12.31 12.28
N ALA A 112 41.30 11.92 11.63
CA ALA A 112 41.19 11.94 10.18
C ALA A 112 40.96 13.40 9.69
N PRO A 113 41.10 13.70 8.39
CA PRO A 113 40.60 14.97 7.86
C PRO A 113 39.11 15.15 8.21
N GLY A 114 38.72 16.33 8.67
CA GLY A 114 37.40 16.57 9.26
C GLY A 114 37.40 17.75 10.24
N ARG A 115 36.25 18.03 10.86
CA ARG A 115 36.07 19.19 11.77
C ARG A 115 35.98 18.75 13.23
N TYR A 116 36.71 19.45 14.10
CA TYR A 116 36.93 19.07 15.50
C TYR A 116 36.88 20.28 16.41
N VAL A 117 36.49 20.08 17.67
CA VAL A 117 36.47 21.14 18.68
C VAL A 117 37.06 20.65 20.00
N ALA A 118 38.06 21.37 20.51
CA ALA A 118 38.52 21.19 21.89
C ALA A 118 37.71 22.12 22.80
N VAL A 119 37.23 21.64 23.96
CA VAL A 119 36.33 22.36 24.88
C VAL A 119 36.82 22.22 26.32
N ALA A 120 36.70 23.29 27.13
CA ALA A 120 36.93 23.25 28.56
C ALA A 120 36.00 24.21 29.35
N ASP A 121 35.85 23.93 30.65
CA ASP A 121 34.86 24.57 31.52
C ASP A 121 35.46 25.73 32.33
N PHE A 122 34.90 26.94 32.20
CA PHE A 122 35.25 28.15 32.93
C PHE A 122 34.25 28.42 34.06
N GLU A 123 34.65 29.16 35.10
CA GLU A 123 33.74 29.61 36.17
C GLU A 123 33.66 31.14 36.23
N GLU A 124 32.47 31.63 36.56
CA GLU A 124 32.20 33.05 36.75
C GLU A 124 32.99 33.60 37.94
N GLY A 125 33.75 34.67 37.74
CA GLY A 125 34.53 35.34 38.79
C GLY A 125 35.98 34.89 38.98
N SER A 126 36.57 34.09 38.08
CA SER A 126 38.01 33.81 38.13
C SER A 126 38.85 34.99 37.59
N ASP A 127 39.75 35.53 38.41
CA ASP A 127 40.62 36.67 38.07
C ASP A 127 41.58 36.40 36.89
N ARG A 128 41.24 36.90 35.70
CA ARG A 128 42.18 37.45 34.67
C ARG A 128 41.41 38.01 33.46
N TYR A 129 41.29 39.34 33.40
CA TYR A 129 40.83 40.05 32.20
C TYR A 129 42.02 40.43 31.29
N LEU A 130 41.79 40.33 29.97
CA LEU A 130 42.47 40.98 28.85
C LEU A 130 44.01 40.83 28.73
N SER A 131 44.40 40.01 27.76
CA SER A 131 45.55 40.25 26.90
C SER A 131 45.17 39.97 25.44
N MET A 132 45.73 40.72 24.49
CA MET A 132 45.75 40.32 23.08
C MET A 132 47.08 39.63 22.83
N VAL A 133 47.04 38.32 22.56
CA VAL A 133 48.09 37.66 21.79
C VAL A 133 47.43 37.16 20.51
N ASP A 134 47.95 37.63 19.38
CA ASP A 134 47.62 37.02 18.10
C ASP A 134 48.29 35.64 18.08
N VAL A 135 47.52 34.57 18.28
CA VAL A 135 48.02 33.18 18.12
C VAL A 135 48.04 32.82 16.63
N ALA A 136 48.54 33.75 15.82
CA ALA A 136 48.96 33.54 14.46
C ALA A 136 50.33 32.83 14.45
N ASP A 137 50.35 31.56 14.89
CA ASP A 137 51.45 30.62 14.61
C ASP A 137 51.06 29.14 14.83
N PHE A 138 49.87 28.74 14.38
CA PHE A 138 49.52 27.32 14.18
C PHE A 138 49.10 26.98 12.73
N ASN A 139 49.48 27.82 11.77
CA ASN A 139 49.59 27.42 10.36
C ASN A 139 50.88 26.58 10.18
N GLU A 140 51.02 25.51 10.94
CA GLU A 140 52.25 24.71 10.92
C GLU A 140 52.44 23.94 9.61
N VAL A 141 53.72 23.67 9.36
CA VAL A 141 54.37 23.12 8.16
C VAL A 141 53.43 22.36 7.22
N GLY A 142 53.04 23.02 6.12
CA GLY A 142 52.38 22.36 4.98
C GLY A 142 50.85 22.32 5.00
N GLY A 143 50.19 23.20 5.76
CA GLY A 143 48.75 23.49 5.63
C GLY A 143 47.84 22.35 6.11
N ALA A 144 48.26 21.62 7.14
CA ALA A 144 47.55 20.46 7.67
C ALA A 144 46.34 20.80 8.56
N VAL A 145 46.27 22.02 9.08
CA VAL A 145 45.17 22.56 9.89
C VAL A 145 44.65 23.84 9.23
N GLU A 146 43.33 24.03 9.24
CA GLU A 146 42.69 25.31 9.00
C GLU A 146 41.77 25.65 10.17
N ASN A 147 41.93 26.83 10.76
CA ASN A 147 41.06 27.30 11.83
C ASN A 147 39.89 28.10 11.22
N PRO A 148 38.63 27.63 11.31
CA PRO A 148 37.48 28.38 10.83
C PRO A 148 37.31 29.64 11.67
N LYS A 149 37.52 30.82 11.05
CA LYS A 149 37.44 32.11 11.75
C LYS A 149 36.12 32.25 12.50
N ILE A 150 36.21 32.57 13.79
CA ILE A 150 35.07 32.78 14.69
C ILE A 150 34.06 33.75 14.05
N GLY A 151 32.84 33.28 13.81
CA GLY A 151 31.78 34.05 13.17
C GLY A 151 31.25 35.16 14.08
N ARG A 152 31.29 36.41 13.60
CA ARG A 152 30.53 37.51 14.22
C ARG A 152 29.03 37.31 13.97
N TRP A 153 28.21 37.53 14.98
CA TRP A 153 26.77 37.69 14.83
C TRP A 153 26.28 38.99 15.45
N SER A 154 25.36 39.65 14.76
CA SER A 154 24.63 40.84 15.21
C SER A 154 23.21 40.66 14.72
N LEU A 155 22.22 40.74 15.62
CA LEU A 155 20.81 40.63 15.23
C LEU A 155 20.21 42.04 15.02
N ASP A 156 19.41 42.18 13.98
CA ASP A 156 18.90 43.47 13.49
C ASP A 156 17.71 44.00 14.31
N LEU A 157 17.55 45.33 14.31
CA LEU A 157 16.29 46.03 14.48
C LEU A 157 16.31 47.29 13.59
N SER A 158 15.66 47.21 12.44
CA SER A 158 15.61 48.27 11.43
C SER A 158 14.72 49.46 11.84
N GLY A 159 15.31 50.64 12.09
CA GLY A 159 14.56 51.90 12.29
C GLY A 159 15.31 53.02 13.03
N TYR A 160 16.05 53.86 12.29
CA TYR A 160 16.59 55.16 12.78
C TYR A 160 15.45 56.21 12.93
N PRO A 161 15.57 57.33 13.71
CA PRO A 161 16.80 57.98 14.22
C PRO A 161 16.75 58.56 15.67
N ASP A 162 17.77 59.38 15.99
CA ASP A 162 17.90 60.40 17.07
C ASP A 162 18.42 60.05 18.50
N ARG A 163 19.75 60.14 18.60
CA ARG A 163 20.54 60.89 19.62
C ARG A 163 20.53 60.47 21.11
N THR A 164 21.53 59.63 21.42
CA THR A 164 22.48 59.73 22.57
C THR A 164 21.93 59.57 24.00
N LEU A 165 22.58 58.84 24.91
CA LEU A 165 24.02 58.60 25.13
C LEU A 165 24.32 57.09 25.29
N LYS A 166 25.24 56.50 24.52
CA LYS A 166 26.71 56.46 24.74
C LYS A 166 27.18 55.74 26.03
N ASN A 167 27.21 54.41 25.97
CA ASN A 167 28.40 53.62 26.32
C ASN A 167 28.36 52.33 25.48
N LEU A 168 28.63 52.44 24.18
CA LEU A 168 28.45 51.32 23.25
C LEU A 168 29.70 50.44 23.26
N ASP A 169 29.58 49.22 23.78
CA ASP A 169 30.66 48.27 24.10
C ASP A 169 31.52 47.86 22.89
N GLY A 170 32.39 48.78 22.47
CA GLY A 170 33.17 48.74 21.24
C GLY A 170 34.45 47.90 21.33
N MET A 171 34.35 46.66 21.80
CA MET A 171 35.46 45.70 21.67
C MET A 171 35.04 44.44 20.94
N ALA A 172 35.87 44.07 19.96
CA ALA A 172 35.91 42.74 19.38
C ALA A 172 35.99 41.67 20.49
N VAL A 173 35.09 40.69 20.43
CA VAL A 173 35.16 39.48 21.25
C VAL A 173 36.41 38.69 20.86
N HIS A 174 37.20 38.28 21.85
CA HIS A 174 38.21 37.23 21.70
C HIS A 174 37.86 36.09 22.67
N MET A 175 37.74 34.87 22.15
CA MET A 175 37.38 33.69 22.93
C MET A 175 38.63 32.97 23.43
N CYS A 176 38.70 32.68 24.73
CA CYS A 176 39.70 31.77 25.30
C CYS A 176 39.15 30.34 25.24
N GLY A 177 39.68 29.50 24.35
CA GLY A 177 39.28 28.10 24.23
C GLY A 177 40.27 27.14 24.89
N ALA A 178 39.87 25.87 24.96
CA ALA A 178 40.83 24.76 25.06
C ALA A 178 41.70 24.68 23.79
N ASN A 179 42.95 24.23 23.93
CA ASN A 179 43.89 24.11 22.82
C ASN A 179 44.39 22.65 22.66
N VAL A 180 44.96 22.33 21.50
CA VAL A 180 45.43 20.97 21.12
C VAL A 180 46.88 21.01 20.66
N LEU A 181 47.68 20.04 21.12
CA LEU A 181 49.02 19.82 20.58
C LEU A 181 48.99 18.65 19.58
N PHE A 182 49.15 18.97 18.30
CA PHE A 182 49.17 18.00 17.21
C PHE A 182 50.59 17.74 16.70
N THR A 183 50.77 16.60 16.04
CA THR A 183 51.97 16.21 15.30
C THR A 183 51.56 15.57 13.97
N LEU A 184 52.36 15.76 12.92
CA LEU A 184 52.10 15.17 11.58
C LEU A 184 52.45 13.68 11.52
N GLU A 185 53.48 13.28 12.27
CA GLU A 185 53.92 11.89 12.42
C GLU A 185 53.62 11.41 13.84
N ALA A 186 53.28 10.13 14.00
CA ALA A 186 53.03 9.56 15.31
C ALA A 186 54.32 9.57 16.16
N PRO A 187 54.30 10.09 17.41
CA PRO A 187 55.48 10.08 18.27
C PRO A 187 56.01 8.65 18.50
N ALA A 188 57.32 8.46 18.53
CA ALA A 188 57.94 7.13 18.46
C ALA A 188 57.54 6.12 19.56
N ALA A 189 57.11 6.58 20.73
CA ALA A 189 56.60 5.73 21.81
C ALA A 189 55.08 5.46 21.75
N TRP A 190 54.40 5.86 20.66
CA TRP A 190 52.94 6.05 20.58
C TRP A 190 52.35 5.48 19.27
N VAL A 191 52.89 4.36 18.81
CA VAL A 191 52.56 3.71 17.53
C VAL A 191 51.11 3.16 17.50
N GLU A 192 50.46 3.00 18.65
CA GLU A 192 49.07 2.51 18.81
C GLU A 192 48.02 3.63 18.96
N ALA A 193 48.08 4.70 18.17
CA ALA A 193 47.01 5.70 18.15
C ALA A 193 45.72 5.08 17.59
N GLN A 194 44.62 5.03 18.38
CA GLN A 194 43.37 4.40 17.94
C GLN A 194 42.77 5.14 16.72
N PRO A 195 42.44 4.44 15.63
CA PRO A 195 41.72 5.02 14.50
C PRO A 195 40.25 5.33 14.88
N LEU A 196 39.76 6.50 14.47
CA LEU A 196 38.33 6.85 14.56
C LEU A 196 37.48 6.21 13.45
N THR A 197 37.58 4.89 13.31
CA THR A 197 36.61 4.10 12.55
C THR A 197 35.29 4.03 13.31
N VAL A 198 34.20 4.46 12.67
CA VAL A 198 32.86 4.06 13.10
C VAL A 198 32.84 2.54 13.06
N THR A 199 32.58 1.92 14.20
CA THR A 199 32.48 0.46 14.28
C THR A 199 31.03 0.10 13.95
N VAL A 200 30.74 0.01 12.66
CA VAL A 200 29.55 -0.71 12.19
C VAL A 200 29.73 -2.16 12.64
N ASP A 201 28.68 -2.77 13.19
CA ASP A 201 28.77 -4.18 13.54
C ASP A 201 28.83 -5.02 12.26
N MET A 202 29.99 -5.63 12.04
CA MET A 202 30.28 -6.47 10.89
C MET A 202 30.13 -7.97 11.21
N THR A 203 29.49 -8.35 12.31
CA THR A 203 29.04 -9.75 12.51
C THR A 203 28.00 -10.15 11.45
N ASP A 204 28.10 -11.36 10.90
CA ASP A 204 27.06 -11.95 10.04
C ASP A 204 26.41 -13.11 10.78
N GLU A 205 25.41 -12.77 11.60
CA GLU A 205 24.64 -13.73 12.41
C GLU A 205 23.97 -14.81 11.55
N GLN A 206 23.72 -14.52 10.26
CA GLN A 206 23.07 -15.41 9.31
C GLN A 206 24.06 -16.21 8.45
N ASP A 207 25.39 -16.08 8.63
CA ASP A 207 26.37 -16.78 7.79
C ASP A 207 26.25 -18.31 7.90
N ALA A 208 25.91 -18.82 9.09
CA ALA A 208 25.67 -20.24 9.33
C ALA A 208 24.42 -20.78 8.59
N GLU A 209 23.41 -19.93 8.39
CA GLU A 209 22.14 -20.30 7.74
C GLU A 209 22.12 -19.96 6.24
N ARG A 210 23.16 -19.26 5.75
CA ARG A 210 23.26 -18.67 4.42
C ARG A 210 23.00 -19.63 3.26
N LEU A 211 23.35 -20.90 3.41
CA LEU A 211 23.15 -21.97 2.42
C LEU A 211 22.10 -23.02 2.84
N VAL A 212 21.36 -22.79 3.92
CA VAL A 212 20.23 -23.66 4.32
C VAL A 212 19.18 -23.63 3.21
N PRO A 213 18.66 -24.77 2.74
CA PRO A 213 17.64 -24.82 1.69
C PRO A 213 16.43 -23.94 2.04
N PHE A 214 16.03 -23.08 1.09
CA PHE A 214 14.88 -22.18 1.24
C PHE A 214 13.90 -22.47 0.11
N GLU A 215 12.76 -23.08 0.46
CA GLU A 215 11.69 -23.42 -0.47
C GLU A 215 10.87 -22.18 -0.86
N GLY A 216 10.40 -22.13 -2.11
CA GLY A 216 9.59 -21.02 -2.61
C GLY A 216 10.40 -19.77 -2.97
N ILE A 217 9.67 -18.69 -3.25
CA ILE A 217 10.20 -17.35 -3.54
C ILE A 217 10.66 -16.67 -2.24
N ALA A 218 11.75 -15.90 -2.29
CA ALA A 218 12.34 -15.20 -1.16
C ALA A 218 11.33 -14.25 -0.50
N ASP A 219 10.64 -13.45 -1.31
CA ASP A 219 9.51 -12.66 -0.84
C ASP A 219 8.25 -13.52 -0.63
N ARG A 220 7.89 -13.72 0.65
CA ARG A 220 6.69 -14.46 1.05
C ARG A 220 5.38 -13.79 0.61
N ASN A 221 5.38 -12.50 0.30
CA ASN A 221 4.24 -11.72 -0.16
C ASN A 221 4.22 -11.51 -1.69
N ALA A 222 5.21 -12.05 -2.41
CA ALA A 222 5.37 -11.88 -3.86
C ALA A 222 4.06 -12.07 -4.64
N LEU A 223 3.84 -11.21 -5.63
CA LEU A 223 2.68 -11.26 -6.50
C LEU A 223 2.60 -12.61 -7.23
N PRO A 224 1.38 -13.11 -7.54
CA PRO A 224 1.19 -14.35 -8.29
C PRO A 224 2.03 -14.42 -9.57
N VAL A 225 2.23 -13.29 -10.25
CA VAL A 225 2.98 -13.20 -11.51
C VAL A 225 4.49 -13.39 -11.34
N ALA A 226 5.07 -12.93 -10.23
CA ALA A 226 6.47 -13.18 -9.88
C ALA A 226 6.68 -14.66 -9.53
N ARG A 227 5.75 -15.28 -8.78
CA ARG A 227 5.78 -16.71 -8.47
C ARG A 227 5.67 -17.58 -9.72
N ALA A 228 4.66 -17.32 -10.55
CA ALA A 228 4.42 -18.06 -11.78
C ALA A 228 5.62 -18.01 -12.75
N LEU A 229 6.30 -16.85 -12.84
CA LEU A 229 7.55 -16.73 -13.59
C LEU A 229 8.68 -17.55 -12.95
N LEU A 230 8.92 -17.42 -11.65
CA LEU A 230 9.98 -18.17 -10.96
C LEU A 230 9.79 -19.69 -11.04
N ASP A 231 8.55 -20.17 -10.91
CA ASP A 231 8.24 -21.61 -10.99
C ASP A 231 8.41 -22.15 -12.42
N VAL A 232 8.14 -21.35 -13.46
CA VAL A 232 8.51 -21.73 -14.83
C VAL A 232 10.03 -21.80 -14.99
N LEU A 233 10.78 -20.83 -14.48
CA LEU A 233 12.25 -20.86 -14.53
C LEU A 233 12.81 -22.11 -13.83
N ARG A 234 12.24 -22.53 -12.69
CA ARG A 234 12.61 -23.76 -11.97
C ARG A 234 12.40 -25.06 -12.76
N GLU A 235 11.37 -25.12 -13.59
CA GLU A 235 11.04 -26.32 -14.37
C GLU A 235 11.78 -26.45 -15.70
N LEU A 236 12.30 -25.35 -16.24
CA LEU A 236 12.99 -25.35 -17.53
C LEU A 236 14.12 -26.41 -17.61
N PRO A 237 15.00 -26.58 -16.59
CA PRO A 237 16.03 -27.62 -16.59
C PRO A 237 15.47 -29.05 -16.69
N SER A 238 14.31 -29.33 -16.10
CA SER A 238 13.76 -30.71 -16.06
C SER A 238 13.16 -31.20 -17.38
N ARG A 239 12.97 -30.31 -18.37
CA ARG A 239 12.46 -30.67 -19.70
C ARG A 239 13.43 -31.61 -20.43
N LYS A 240 12.94 -32.34 -21.44
CA LYS A 240 13.74 -33.29 -22.23
C LYS A 240 13.77 -32.87 -23.70
N GLY A 241 14.97 -32.80 -24.27
CA GLY A 241 15.19 -32.52 -25.70
C GLY A 241 15.03 -31.05 -26.10
N GLU A 242 13.96 -30.39 -25.65
CA GLU A 242 13.51 -29.11 -26.23
C GLU A 242 13.08 -28.10 -25.16
N GLY A 243 13.12 -26.81 -25.53
CA GLY A 243 12.52 -25.68 -24.83
C GLY A 243 12.99 -25.49 -23.39
N LYS A 244 14.32 -25.49 -23.16
CA LYS A 244 14.98 -25.35 -21.85
C LYS A 244 15.52 -23.95 -21.56
N LEU A 245 15.85 -23.17 -22.58
CA LEU A 245 16.70 -21.98 -22.46
C LEU A 245 15.99 -20.76 -23.04
N LEU A 246 15.56 -19.81 -22.22
CA LEU A 246 14.95 -18.58 -22.74
C LEU A 246 16.00 -17.71 -23.45
N SER A 247 15.69 -17.24 -24.65
CA SER A 247 16.53 -16.30 -25.38
C SER A 247 16.46 -14.90 -24.80
N GLY A 248 17.58 -14.15 -24.79
CA GLY A 248 17.59 -12.81 -24.23
C GLY A 248 18.62 -11.85 -24.83
N GLN A 249 18.25 -10.57 -24.83
CA GLN A 249 19.07 -9.46 -25.31
C GLN A 249 18.91 -8.26 -24.37
N PHE A 250 20.02 -7.65 -23.99
CA PHE A 250 20.02 -6.36 -23.31
C PHE A 250 19.71 -5.24 -24.32
N MET A 251 18.69 -4.43 -24.01
CA MET A 251 18.14 -3.38 -24.87
C MET A 251 18.77 -1.99 -24.60
N GLY A 252 19.34 -1.79 -23.41
CA GLY A 252 20.12 -0.59 -23.07
C GLY A 252 19.66 0.20 -21.86
N TRP A 253 20.23 1.40 -21.74
CA TRP A 253 20.04 2.37 -20.66
C TRP A 253 19.59 3.73 -21.22
N TYR A 254 19.10 4.64 -20.38
CA TYR A 254 18.68 5.96 -20.83
C TYR A 254 19.87 6.80 -21.36
N PRO A 255 19.75 7.54 -22.49
CA PRO A 255 18.61 7.66 -23.40
C PRO A 255 18.70 6.74 -24.64
N VAL A 256 19.60 5.75 -24.65
CA VAL A 256 19.91 4.88 -25.81
C VAL A 256 19.16 3.54 -25.81
N ALA A 257 18.41 3.23 -24.75
CA ALA A 257 17.54 2.07 -24.67
C ALA A 257 16.48 2.10 -25.78
N SER A 258 16.31 0.99 -26.49
CA SER A 258 15.37 0.92 -27.60
C SER A 258 14.92 -0.52 -27.87
N LEU A 259 13.63 -0.70 -28.15
CA LEU A 259 13.09 -1.95 -28.69
C LEU A 259 13.49 -2.18 -30.17
N GLY A 260 14.14 -1.20 -30.81
CA GLY A 260 14.73 -1.33 -32.13
C GLY A 260 15.70 -2.51 -32.24
N THR A 261 16.49 -2.77 -31.20
CA THR A 261 17.39 -3.94 -31.13
C THR A 261 16.63 -5.26 -31.20
N ALA A 262 15.50 -5.39 -30.48
CA ALA A 262 14.65 -6.58 -30.55
C ALA A 262 14.03 -6.74 -31.96
N ASN A 263 13.63 -5.63 -32.58
CA ASN A 263 13.09 -5.62 -33.93
C ASN A 263 14.15 -5.98 -35.00
N GLU A 264 15.39 -5.51 -34.88
CA GLU A 264 16.50 -5.92 -35.75
C GLU A 264 16.75 -7.44 -35.65
N ILE A 265 16.71 -8.02 -34.43
CA ILE A 265 16.82 -9.47 -34.24
C ILE A 265 15.64 -10.19 -34.91
N PHE A 266 14.41 -9.74 -34.69
CA PHE A 266 13.22 -10.34 -35.31
C PHE A 266 13.28 -10.28 -36.84
N GLN A 267 13.74 -9.16 -37.43
CA GLN A 267 13.90 -9.02 -38.87
C GLN A 267 14.98 -9.95 -39.45
N GLN A 268 16.02 -10.29 -38.67
CA GLN A 268 17.09 -11.19 -39.10
C GLN A 268 16.77 -12.68 -38.87
N THR A 269 15.89 -13.01 -37.92
CA THR A 269 15.70 -14.39 -37.43
C THR A 269 14.26 -14.90 -37.48
N SER A 270 13.28 -14.02 -37.74
CA SER A 270 11.84 -14.25 -37.52
C SER A 270 11.43 -14.58 -36.08
N ASN A 271 12.33 -14.44 -35.10
CA ASN A 271 12.09 -14.74 -33.69
C ASN A 271 12.27 -13.51 -32.79
N TRP A 272 11.34 -13.33 -31.85
CA TRP A 272 11.45 -12.33 -30.78
C TRP A 272 12.08 -12.97 -29.55
N VAL A 273 13.16 -12.38 -28.99
CA VAL A 273 13.78 -12.90 -27.78
C VAL A 273 12.80 -12.96 -26.59
N ALA A 274 12.91 -13.97 -25.73
CA ALA A 274 12.02 -14.12 -24.58
C ALA A 274 12.24 -13.07 -23.48
N VAL A 275 13.50 -12.67 -23.23
CA VAL A 275 13.91 -11.76 -22.15
C VAL A 275 14.50 -10.46 -22.71
N ALA A 276 13.96 -9.32 -22.28
CA ALA A 276 14.52 -7.99 -22.54
C ALA A 276 15.17 -7.42 -21.28
N GLY A 277 16.46 -7.07 -21.38
CA GLY A 277 17.20 -6.44 -20.31
C GLY A 277 17.30 -4.92 -20.44
N PHE A 278 17.17 -4.20 -19.32
CA PHE A 278 17.29 -2.74 -19.27
C PHE A 278 18.11 -2.30 -18.05
N ASP A 279 18.59 -1.05 -18.06
CA ASP A 279 19.24 -0.45 -16.89
C ASP A 279 18.72 0.96 -16.61
N TYR A 280 18.55 1.28 -15.33
CA TYR A 280 18.05 2.58 -14.88
C TYR A 280 19.11 3.70 -14.87
N TYR A 281 20.41 3.41 -15.06
CA TYR A 281 21.49 4.39 -15.01
C TYR A 281 22.20 4.64 -16.34
N GLU A 282 22.62 5.89 -16.58
CA GLU A 282 23.45 6.26 -17.72
C GLU A 282 24.88 5.69 -17.57
N THR A 283 25.34 4.83 -18.49
CA THR A 283 26.65 4.14 -18.36
C THR A 283 27.83 4.82 -19.10
N HIS A 284 27.64 5.99 -19.72
CA HIS A 284 28.64 6.62 -20.60
C HIS A 284 29.65 7.57 -19.92
N VAL A 285 30.83 7.67 -20.54
CA VAL A 285 32.07 8.31 -20.02
C VAL A 285 32.04 9.85 -19.94
N ASN A 286 30.99 10.51 -20.46
CA ASN A 286 30.84 11.98 -20.38
C ASN A 286 30.39 12.50 -19.00
N MET A 287 30.39 11.65 -17.97
CA MET A 287 30.22 12.04 -16.57
C MET A 287 31.53 12.66 -16.03
N PRO A 288 31.55 13.94 -15.60
CA PRO A 288 32.78 14.58 -15.12
C PRO A 288 33.34 13.87 -13.88
N LYS A 289 34.62 13.50 -13.92
CA LYS A 289 35.27 12.65 -12.90
C LYS A 289 35.24 13.18 -11.46
N THR A 290 34.97 14.47 -11.24
CA THR A 290 34.93 15.10 -9.90
C THR A 290 34.04 16.35 -9.90
N LYS A 291 32.72 16.21 -9.70
CA LYS A 291 31.79 17.32 -9.37
C LYS A 291 30.59 16.82 -8.54
N PRO A 292 30.51 17.12 -7.22
CA PRO A 292 29.37 16.74 -6.38
C PRO A 292 28.03 17.25 -6.90
N ASP A 293 28.04 18.45 -7.52
CA ASP A 293 26.86 19.15 -8.08
C ASP A 293 26.25 18.46 -9.31
N LEU A 294 26.78 17.30 -9.75
CA LEU A 294 26.32 16.53 -10.91
C LEU A 294 25.75 15.16 -10.55
N PHE A 295 25.27 14.97 -9.32
CA PHE A 295 24.46 13.81 -8.95
C PHE A 295 23.30 13.63 -9.94
N LYS A 296 23.30 12.51 -10.66
CA LYS A 296 22.20 12.12 -11.55
C LYS A 296 21.40 11.00 -10.91
N PRO A 297 20.08 11.21 -10.65
CA PRO A 297 19.20 10.16 -10.20
C PRO A 297 18.93 9.14 -11.34
N PRO A 298 18.46 7.93 -11.02
CA PRO A 298 18.07 6.94 -12.01
C PRO A 298 16.97 7.46 -12.94
N ARG A 299 16.96 6.97 -14.18
CA ARG A 299 16.13 7.46 -15.29
C ARG A 299 15.05 6.45 -15.67
N TRP A 300 14.38 5.88 -14.67
CA TRP A 300 13.44 4.76 -14.83
C TRP A 300 12.26 5.06 -15.77
N ARG A 301 11.69 6.28 -15.77
CA ARG A 301 10.45 6.59 -16.53
C ARG A 301 10.50 6.17 -18.00
N ALA A 302 11.52 6.59 -18.73
CA ALA A 302 11.66 6.26 -20.16
C ALA A 302 12.00 4.77 -20.39
N ILE A 303 12.62 4.11 -19.42
CA ILE A 303 12.92 2.67 -19.46
C ILE A 303 11.65 1.86 -19.21
N ASN A 304 10.83 2.27 -18.25
CA ASN A 304 9.61 1.59 -17.88
C ASN A 304 8.58 1.61 -19.01
N GLU A 305 8.48 2.67 -19.80
CA GLU A 305 7.61 2.66 -20.98
C GLU A 305 8.01 1.59 -22.00
N LEU A 306 9.32 1.35 -22.19
CA LEU A 306 9.82 0.27 -23.05
C LEU A 306 9.62 -1.12 -22.41
N ALA A 307 9.81 -1.24 -21.10
CA ALA A 307 9.60 -2.47 -20.35
C ALA A 307 8.11 -2.88 -20.34
N LYS A 308 7.19 -1.93 -20.09
CA LYS A 308 5.74 -2.11 -20.17
C LYS A 308 5.32 -2.55 -21.55
N ALA A 309 5.76 -1.86 -22.60
CA ALA A 309 5.46 -2.24 -23.98
C ALA A 309 5.98 -3.64 -24.32
N TYR A 310 7.13 -4.06 -23.79
CA TYR A 310 7.67 -5.40 -24.04
C TYR A 310 6.93 -6.51 -23.27
N ALA A 311 6.57 -6.24 -22.00
CA ALA A 311 5.79 -7.15 -21.17
C ALA A 311 4.37 -7.37 -21.72
N GLN A 312 3.72 -6.31 -22.21
CA GLN A 312 2.41 -6.38 -22.89
C GLN A 312 2.45 -7.23 -24.17
N MET A 313 3.62 -7.41 -24.80
CA MET A 313 3.81 -8.33 -25.93
C MET A 313 4.19 -9.76 -25.48
N GLY A 314 4.04 -10.09 -24.21
CA GLY A 314 4.34 -11.41 -23.62
C GLY A 314 5.82 -11.65 -23.30
N GLY A 315 6.66 -10.61 -23.28
CA GLY A 315 8.08 -10.71 -22.94
C GLY A 315 8.37 -10.65 -21.44
N ILE A 316 9.52 -11.20 -21.03
CA ILE A 316 10.03 -11.11 -19.65
C ILE A 316 10.98 -9.91 -19.55
N VAL A 317 10.90 -9.18 -18.42
CA VAL A 317 11.72 -7.99 -18.15
C VAL A 317 12.80 -8.32 -17.11
N THR A 318 14.04 -7.93 -17.38
CA THR A 318 15.12 -7.88 -16.38
C THR A 318 15.69 -6.46 -16.27
N ILE A 319 16.00 -6.03 -15.04
CA ILE A 319 16.50 -4.68 -14.76
C ILE A 319 17.75 -4.77 -13.87
N SER A 320 18.86 -4.24 -14.39
CA SER A 320 20.09 -3.93 -13.64
C SER A 320 20.17 -2.45 -13.26
N CYS A 321 21.14 -2.11 -12.40
CA CYS A 321 21.38 -0.73 -11.99
C CYS A 321 22.88 -0.41 -11.87
N HIS A 322 23.44 0.30 -12.86
CA HIS A 322 24.80 0.86 -12.79
C HIS A 322 24.86 2.11 -11.90
N MET A 323 24.58 1.96 -10.61
CA MET A 323 24.38 3.07 -9.64
C MET A 323 25.55 4.04 -9.57
N THR A 324 25.28 5.35 -9.53
CA THR A 324 26.31 6.38 -9.33
C THR A 324 26.98 6.25 -7.97
N ASN A 325 28.27 6.62 -7.86
CA ASN A 325 29.07 6.41 -6.66
C ASN A 325 28.59 7.30 -5.49
N PRO A 326 28.15 6.73 -4.35
CA PRO A 326 27.50 7.50 -3.29
C PRO A 326 28.44 8.39 -2.46
N TRP A 327 29.77 8.25 -2.57
CA TRP A 327 30.73 9.16 -1.92
C TRP A 327 30.95 10.45 -2.70
N ASN A 328 30.96 10.39 -4.04
CA ASN A 328 31.39 11.51 -4.90
C ASN A 328 30.47 11.86 -6.10
N GLY A 329 29.35 11.16 -6.28
CA GLY A 329 28.41 11.37 -7.38
C GLY A 329 28.88 10.87 -8.75
N GLY A 330 30.05 10.21 -8.81
CA GLY A 330 30.68 9.73 -10.03
C GLY A 330 30.06 8.46 -10.62
N LEU A 331 30.78 7.87 -11.58
CA LEU A 331 30.37 6.62 -12.26
C LEU A 331 30.37 5.40 -11.31
N ALA A 332 29.56 4.39 -11.63
CA ALA A 332 29.56 3.07 -10.98
C ALA A 332 30.98 2.47 -10.85
N TRP A 333 31.80 2.65 -11.89
CA TRP A 333 33.20 2.20 -12.00
C TRP A 333 34.22 2.99 -11.13
N GLY A 334 33.74 3.81 -10.20
CA GLY A 334 34.58 4.54 -9.24
C GLY A 334 35.00 3.66 -8.06
N LYS A 335 36.13 3.97 -7.42
CA LYS A 335 36.52 3.28 -6.18
C LYS A 335 35.55 3.60 -5.04
N ALA A 336 35.28 2.60 -4.21
CA ALA A 336 34.68 2.79 -2.89
C ALA A 336 35.62 3.61 -1.98
N GLU A 337 35.05 4.28 -0.97
CA GLU A 337 35.81 4.67 0.22
C GLU A 337 35.70 3.57 1.28
N ARG A 338 34.60 3.55 2.04
CA ARG A 338 34.30 2.52 3.04
C ARG A 338 32.84 2.09 2.91
N ILE A 339 32.56 0.90 2.36
CA ILE A 339 31.18 0.44 2.04
C ILE A 339 30.28 0.40 3.30
N GLU A 340 30.88 0.18 4.47
CA GLU A 340 30.22 0.24 5.77
C GLU A 340 29.55 1.60 6.05
N ASP A 341 29.97 2.69 5.40
CA ASP A 341 29.29 3.99 5.48
C ASP A 341 27.84 3.91 5.01
N LEU A 342 27.52 3.02 4.06
CA LEU A 342 26.19 2.81 3.51
C LEU A 342 25.29 1.95 4.41
N LEU A 343 25.79 1.56 5.58
CA LEU A 343 25.05 0.87 6.63
C LEU A 343 24.81 1.77 7.87
N ASP A 344 25.38 2.98 7.90
CA ASP A 344 25.22 3.95 8.99
C ASP A 344 24.41 5.18 8.52
N PRO A 345 23.16 5.36 8.98
CA PRO A 345 22.30 6.49 8.63
C PRO A 345 22.88 7.88 8.91
N LYS A 346 23.97 7.98 9.68
CA LYS A 346 24.65 9.24 10.00
C LYS A 346 25.62 9.70 8.91
N THR A 347 25.96 8.86 7.92
CA THR A 347 26.93 9.26 6.88
C THR A 347 26.25 9.97 5.70
N ALA A 348 26.97 10.92 5.10
CA ALA A 348 26.51 11.58 3.87
C ALA A 348 26.47 10.62 2.66
N ALA A 349 27.20 9.50 2.71
CA ALA A 349 27.16 8.47 1.69
C ALA A 349 25.88 7.62 1.79
N TYR A 350 25.44 7.28 3.01
CA TYR A 350 24.14 6.64 3.26
C TYR A 350 22.99 7.47 2.72
N ALA A 351 22.94 8.77 3.03
CA ALA A 351 21.85 9.65 2.59
C ALA A 351 21.68 9.64 1.07
N ARG A 352 22.78 9.80 0.31
CA ARG A 352 22.77 9.76 -1.15
C ARG A 352 22.49 8.37 -1.73
N TYR A 353 22.94 7.31 -1.05
CA TYR A 353 22.59 5.94 -1.41
C TYR A 353 21.08 5.70 -1.24
N MET A 354 20.47 6.15 -0.15
CA MET A 354 19.03 6.01 0.05
C MET A 354 18.21 6.84 -0.95
N GLU A 355 18.65 8.04 -1.33
CA GLU A 355 18.03 8.81 -2.43
C GLU A 355 18.02 8.03 -3.76
N GLN A 356 19.10 7.32 -4.08
CA GLN A 356 19.20 6.45 -5.27
C GLN A 356 18.25 5.24 -5.16
N VAL A 357 18.25 4.58 -4.00
CA VAL A 357 17.44 3.40 -3.69
C VAL A 357 15.94 3.73 -3.75
N ASP A 358 15.52 4.87 -3.19
CA ASP A 358 14.13 5.35 -3.29
C ASP A 358 13.69 5.62 -4.73
N GLU A 359 14.54 6.25 -5.55
CA GLU A 359 14.17 6.56 -6.94
C GLU A 359 14.14 5.30 -7.83
N ILE A 360 14.97 4.28 -7.53
CA ILE A 360 14.82 2.93 -8.12
C ILE A 360 13.51 2.29 -7.66
N ALA A 361 13.17 2.36 -6.37
CA ALA A 361 11.94 1.80 -5.82
C ALA A 361 10.69 2.40 -6.50
N ARG A 362 10.67 3.71 -6.79
CA ARG A 362 9.61 4.36 -7.57
C ARG A 362 9.47 3.77 -8.98
N GLY A 363 10.59 3.47 -9.64
CA GLY A 363 10.60 2.78 -10.93
C GLY A 363 10.07 1.35 -10.86
N LEU A 364 10.45 0.60 -9.83
CA LEU A 364 9.97 -0.77 -9.63
C LEU A 364 8.47 -0.80 -9.25
N ALA A 365 8.00 0.17 -8.47
CA ALA A 365 6.59 0.36 -8.13
C ALA A 365 5.71 0.64 -9.36
N ASP A 366 6.16 1.49 -10.28
CA ASP A 366 5.47 1.78 -11.55
C ASP A 366 5.36 0.53 -12.47
N LEU A 367 6.28 -0.43 -12.36
CA LEU A 367 6.16 -1.74 -13.02
C LEU A 367 5.26 -2.70 -12.24
N GLN A 368 5.23 -2.62 -10.91
CA GLN A 368 4.31 -3.39 -10.06
C GLN A 368 2.85 -2.99 -10.30
N GLU A 369 2.57 -1.68 -10.39
CA GLU A 369 1.24 -1.13 -10.70
C GLU A 369 0.77 -1.60 -12.09
N ALA A 370 1.69 -1.75 -13.04
CA ALA A 370 1.45 -2.33 -14.35
C ALA A 370 1.37 -3.88 -14.38
N GLY A 371 1.45 -4.56 -13.23
CA GLY A 371 1.36 -6.03 -13.13
C GLY A 371 2.59 -6.81 -13.63
N ILE A 372 3.74 -6.15 -13.80
CA ILE A 372 4.91 -6.73 -14.48
C ILE A 372 5.88 -7.34 -13.47
N PRO A 373 6.22 -8.65 -13.58
CA PRO A 373 7.28 -9.25 -12.80
C PRO A 373 8.65 -8.79 -13.32
N VAL A 374 9.60 -8.52 -12.43
CA VAL A 374 10.93 -8.03 -12.78
C VAL A 374 12.00 -8.98 -12.24
N LEU A 375 12.83 -9.51 -13.14
CA LEU A 375 14.10 -10.14 -12.79
C LEU A 375 15.08 -9.03 -12.36
N PHE A 376 15.08 -8.68 -11.07
CA PHE A 376 15.81 -7.52 -10.54
C PHE A 376 17.23 -7.91 -10.12
N ARG A 377 18.22 -7.20 -10.67
CA ARG A 377 19.63 -7.56 -10.65
C ARG A 377 20.52 -6.41 -10.15
N PRO A 378 20.45 -6.04 -8.86
CA PRO A 378 21.31 -5.01 -8.27
C PRO A 378 22.74 -5.54 -8.03
N PHE A 379 23.70 -4.63 -7.87
CA PHE A 379 25.07 -4.91 -7.42
C PHE A 379 25.83 -6.02 -8.17
N HIS A 380 25.64 -6.17 -9.48
CA HIS A 380 26.26 -7.23 -10.29
C HIS A 380 27.81 -7.17 -10.34
N GLU A 381 28.44 -8.28 -10.72
CA GLU A 381 29.90 -8.46 -10.86
C GLU A 381 30.77 -8.06 -9.64
N MET A 382 30.20 -8.12 -8.44
CA MET A 382 30.80 -7.64 -7.18
C MET A 382 32.20 -8.20 -6.83
N GLN A 383 32.64 -9.31 -7.42
CA GLN A 383 33.99 -9.86 -7.24
C GLN A 383 35.06 -9.07 -8.01
N GLY A 384 34.68 -8.38 -9.09
CA GLY A 384 35.62 -7.74 -10.01
C GLY A 384 36.39 -6.56 -9.43
N GLY A 385 35.82 -5.88 -8.43
CA GLY A 385 36.44 -4.71 -7.80
C GLY A 385 36.54 -3.47 -8.70
N TRP A 386 35.90 -3.49 -9.88
CA TRP A 386 35.77 -2.34 -10.77
C TRP A 386 34.59 -1.43 -10.41
N PHE A 387 33.49 -1.99 -9.88
CA PHE A 387 32.38 -1.21 -9.34
C PHE A 387 32.62 -0.80 -7.88
N TRP A 388 32.02 0.32 -7.45
CA TRP A 388 32.15 0.82 -6.07
C TRP A 388 31.59 -0.11 -5.01
N TRP A 389 30.68 -1.02 -5.35
CA TRP A 389 30.15 -2.04 -4.43
C TRP A 389 31.04 -3.31 -4.35
N GLY A 390 32.09 -3.39 -5.17
CA GLY A 390 32.91 -4.59 -5.29
C GLY A 390 34.01 -4.72 -4.24
N GLY A 391 34.48 -5.95 -4.01
CA GLY A 391 35.68 -6.23 -3.22
C GLY A 391 35.51 -6.41 -1.70
N HIS A 392 34.35 -6.08 -1.12
CA HIS A 392 34.07 -6.23 0.32
C HIS A 392 32.90 -7.22 0.55
N PRO A 393 33.15 -8.53 0.70
CA PRO A 393 32.08 -9.54 0.69
C PRO A 393 31.03 -9.33 1.78
N LEU A 394 31.50 -9.15 3.01
CA LEU A 394 30.67 -9.04 4.21
C LEU A 394 29.81 -7.77 4.24
N ALA A 395 30.38 -6.63 3.83
CA ALA A 395 29.66 -5.37 3.70
C ALA A 395 28.57 -5.46 2.62
N LEU A 396 28.86 -6.10 1.48
CA LEU A 396 27.87 -6.27 0.43
C LEU A 396 26.74 -7.24 0.83
N ARG A 397 27.04 -8.32 1.57
CA ARG A 397 25.99 -9.21 2.11
C ARG A 397 24.99 -8.43 2.96
N LYS A 398 25.47 -7.58 3.87
CA LYS A 398 24.59 -6.70 4.67
C LYS A 398 23.84 -5.69 3.79
N LEU A 399 24.52 -5.04 2.85
CA LEU A 399 23.89 -4.05 1.96
C LEU A 399 22.79 -4.66 1.08
N TRP A 400 22.97 -5.89 0.58
CA TRP A 400 21.96 -6.63 -0.16
C TRP A 400 20.74 -6.96 0.70
N ARG A 401 20.94 -7.47 1.91
CA ARG A 401 19.83 -7.82 2.82
C ARG A 401 19.04 -6.58 3.22
N ASN A 402 19.73 -5.49 3.57
CA ASN A 402 19.09 -4.20 3.82
C ASN A 402 18.28 -3.71 2.60
N LEU A 403 18.80 -3.85 1.37
CA LEU A 403 18.08 -3.48 0.15
C LEU A 403 16.84 -4.36 -0.09
N PHE A 404 16.95 -5.67 0.18
CA PHE A 404 15.83 -6.61 0.13
C PHE A 404 14.76 -6.22 1.14
N ASP A 405 15.11 -6.05 2.41
CA ASP A 405 14.17 -5.69 3.47
C ASP A 405 13.50 -4.34 3.17
N TYR A 406 14.27 -3.35 2.68
CA TYR A 406 13.73 -2.05 2.27
C TYR A 406 12.73 -2.16 1.12
N TYR A 407 13.04 -2.86 0.04
CA TYR A 407 12.14 -2.98 -1.10
C TYR A 407 10.93 -3.87 -0.81
N THR A 408 11.16 -5.05 -0.24
CA THR A 408 10.13 -6.07 -0.06
C THR A 408 9.28 -5.84 1.19
N HIS A 409 9.83 -5.30 2.28
CA HIS A 409 9.07 -5.08 3.52
C HIS A 409 8.65 -3.62 3.74
N GLU A 410 9.51 -2.63 3.47
CA GLU A 410 9.14 -1.21 3.65
C GLU A 410 8.38 -0.64 2.43
N LYS A 411 8.87 -0.86 1.20
CA LYS A 411 8.24 -0.32 -0.02
C LYS A 411 7.16 -1.22 -0.65
N GLY A 412 6.93 -2.42 -0.10
CA GLY A 412 5.91 -3.34 -0.61
C GLY A 412 6.11 -3.79 -2.07
N LEU A 413 7.36 -3.90 -2.51
CA LEU A 413 7.71 -4.35 -3.87
C LEU A 413 7.73 -5.88 -3.93
N HIS A 414 6.60 -6.41 -4.38
CA HIS A 414 6.26 -7.84 -4.46
C HIS A 414 6.30 -8.39 -5.90
N ASN A 415 6.62 -7.57 -6.89
CA ASN A 415 6.80 -7.99 -8.28
C ASN A 415 8.24 -8.45 -8.61
N LEU A 416 9.14 -8.45 -7.63
CA LEU A 416 10.58 -8.69 -7.84
C LEU A 416 10.94 -10.18 -7.72
N ILE A 417 11.84 -10.62 -8.58
CA ILE A 417 12.59 -11.88 -8.47
C ILE A 417 14.06 -11.49 -8.32
N TRP A 418 14.67 -11.81 -7.18
CA TRP A 418 16.00 -11.33 -6.81
C TRP A 418 17.12 -12.17 -7.47
N VAL A 419 17.89 -11.52 -8.35
CA VAL A 419 18.89 -12.18 -9.22
C VAL A 419 20.31 -11.89 -8.77
N TRP A 420 20.98 -12.90 -8.21
CA TRP A 420 22.38 -12.83 -7.84
C TRP A 420 23.30 -13.12 -9.03
N SER A 421 23.96 -12.10 -9.59
CA SER A 421 24.81 -12.19 -10.78
C SER A 421 26.29 -11.81 -10.54
N PRO A 422 27.11 -12.73 -10.01
CA PRO A 422 28.56 -12.63 -10.01
C PRO A 422 29.17 -12.69 -11.42
N ASN A 423 30.44 -12.29 -11.52
CA ASN A 423 31.27 -12.65 -12.68
C ASN A 423 31.91 -14.04 -12.49
N VAL A 424 32.61 -14.55 -13.51
CA VAL A 424 33.33 -15.84 -13.44
C VAL A 424 34.52 -15.76 -12.48
N SER A 425 34.26 -16.00 -11.20
CA SER A 425 35.25 -15.92 -10.11
C SER A 425 35.02 -16.98 -9.04
N VAL A 426 36.10 -17.60 -8.56
CA VAL A 426 36.06 -18.55 -7.41
C VAL A 426 35.57 -17.90 -6.11
N LYS A 427 35.53 -16.57 -6.04
CA LYS A 427 34.99 -15.82 -4.90
C LYS A 427 33.49 -15.56 -4.99
N ALA A 428 32.77 -16.11 -5.98
CA ALA A 428 31.35 -15.86 -6.19
C ALA A 428 30.51 -16.07 -4.91
N MET A 429 30.78 -17.16 -4.17
CA MET A 429 30.05 -17.53 -2.96
C MET A 429 30.46 -16.77 -1.69
N ASP A 430 31.58 -16.04 -1.69
CA ASP A 430 31.99 -15.19 -0.56
C ASP A 430 31.01 -14.03 -0.37
N PHE A 431 30.51 -13.49 -1.49
CA PHE A 431 29.60 -12.35 -1.54
C PHE A 431 28.11 -12.77 -1.49
N TYR A 432 27.79 -14.06 -1.65
CA TYR A 432 26.41 -14.55 -1.74
C TYR A 432 25.62 -14.26 -0.45
N PRO A 433 24.53 -13.45 -0.48
CA PRO A 433 23.86 -12.94 0.72
C PRO A 433 23.04 -14.00 1.46
N GLY A 434 22.54 -15.02 0.75
CA GLY A 434 21.93 -16.22 1.33
C GLY A 434 20.66 -16.67 0.64
N ASN A 435 20.29 -17.94 0.82
CA ASN A 435 19.13 -18.57 0.17
C ASN A 435 17.78 -17.90 0.51
N ALA A 436 17.67 -17.19 1.63
CA ALA A 436 16.47 -16.44 2.02
C ALA A 436 16.30 -15.09 1.30
N TYR A 437 17.36 -14.59 0.62
CA TYR A 437 17.43 -13.25 0.03
C TYR A 437 17.67 -13.26 -1.49
N VAL A 438 17.64 -14.45 -2.11
CA VAL A 438 17.92 -14.65 -3.54
C VAL A 438 16.96 -15.71 -4.10
N ASP A 439 16.35 -15.39 -5.24
CA ASP A 439 15.47 -16.31 -5.96
C ASP A 439 16.20 -17.11 -7.02
N MET A 440 17.21 -16.50 -7.65
CA MET A 440 17.93 -17.04 -8.79
C MET A 440 19.39 -16.60 -8.77
N THR A 441 20.29 -17.46 -9.22
CA THR A 441 21.71 -17.16 -9.42
C THR A 441 22.02 -17.02 -10.91
N GLY A 442 23.17 -16.44 -11.25
CA GLY A 442 23.68 -16.46 -12.61
C GLY A 442 25.16 -16.14 -12.70
N LEU A 443 25.66 -16.07 -13.93
CA LEU A 443 27.01 -15.58 -14.23
C LEU A 443 27.00 -14.57 -15.37
N ASP A 444 27.76 -13.51 -15.18
CA ASP A 444 28.14 -12.57 -16.24
C ASP A 444 29.44 -13.12 -16.88
N ILE A 445 29.35 -13.52 -18.17
CA ILE A 445 30.37 -14.32 -18.87
C ILE A 445 30.85 -13.60 -20.15
N TYR A 446 32.04 -13.00 -20.06
CA TYR A 446 32.72 -12.40 -21.22
C TYR A 446 33.87 -13.29 -21.72
N ALA A 447 33.55 -14.27 -22.58
CA ALA A 447 34.49 -15.30 -23.04
C ALA A 447 34.14 -15.87 -24.42
N ASN A 448 35.13 -16.45 -25.11
CA ASN A 448 34.92 -17.19 -26.37
C ASN A 448 34.28 -18.57 -26.16
N THR A 449 34.34 -19.12 -24.95
CA THR A 449 33.84 -20.45 -24.58
C THR A 449 33.26 -20.43 -23.17
N LEU A 450 32.29 -21.31 -22.88
CA LEU A 450 31.65 -21.42 -21.57
C LEU A 450 32.40 -22.35 -20.60
N GLU A 451 33.40 -23.10 -21.06
CA GLU A 451 34.13 -24.10 -20.27
C GLU A 451 34.71 -23.53 -18.97
N GLY A 452 35.31 -22.34 -19.02
CA GLY A 452 35.89 -21.68 -17.85
C GLY A 452 34.89 -21.29 -16.75
N ALA A 453 33.59 -21.20 -17.07
CA ALA A 453 32.55 -20.91 -16.10
C ALA A 453 32.09 -22.15 -15.30
N ARG A 454 32.32 -23.36 -15.82
CA ARG A 454 31.84 -24.63 -15.26
C ARG A 454 32.20 -24.87 -13.78
N PRO A 455 33.41 -24.53 -13.28
CA PRO A 455 33.72 -24.68 -11.85
C PRO A 455 32.91 -23.72 -10.96
N VAL A 456 32.68 -22.49 -11.40
CA VAL A 456 31.93 -21.48 -10.63
C VAL A 456 30.44 -21.78 -10.65
N TYR A 457 29.91 -22.25 -11.78
CA TYR A 457 28.56 -22.80 -11.90
C TYR A 457 28.31 -23.94 -10.90
N ALA A 458 29.23 -24.91 -10.80
CA ALA A 458 29.11 -26.03 -9.87
C ALA A 458 29.08 -25.59 -8.40
N GLU A 459 29.69 -24.45 -8.04
CA GLU A 459 29.56 -23.84 -6.71
C GLU A 459 28.22 -23.12 -6.53
N LEU A 460 27.75 -22.34 -7.52
CA LEU A 460 26.47 -21.62 -7.46
C LEU A 460 25.27 -22.58 -7.34
N MET A 461 25.30 -23.72 -8.05
CA MET A 461 24.23 -24.72 -7.98
C MET A 461 24.04 -25.34 -6.58
N LYS A 462 25.00 -25.21 -5.66
CA LYS A 462 24.83 -25.63 -4.25
C LYS A 462 23.80 -24.81 -3.48
N SER A 463 23.38 -23.65 -4.00
CA SER A 463 22.26 -22.87 -3.46
C SER A 463 20.89 -23.50 -3.74
N SER A 464 20.80 -24.48 -4.64
CA SER A 464 19.54 -25.06 -5.16
C SER A 464 18.59 -24.03 -5.79
N LYS A 465 19.10 -22.87 -6.19
CA LYS A 465 18.36 -21.84 -6.95
C LYS A 465 18.52 -22.08 -8.46
N PRO A 466 17.56 -21.64 -9.30
CA PRO A 466 17.75 -21.59 -10.75
C PRO A 466 19.02 -20.82 -11.12
N PHE A 467 19.60 -21.16 -12.27
CA PHE A 467 20.83 -20.57 -12.78
C PHE A 467 20.61 -19.94 -14.16
N ALA A 468 21.21 -18.77 -14.42
CA ALA A 468 21.14 -18.11 -15.73
C ALA A 468 22.51 -17.56 -16.18
N ILE A 469 22.67 -17.31 -17.48
CA ILE A 469 23.78 -16.49 -17.99
C ILE A 469 23.29 -15.05 -18.05
N THR A 470 23.51 -14.31 -16.97
CA THR A 470 22.91 -12.99 -16.71
C THR A 470 23.49 -11.86 -17.55
N GLU A 471 24.72 -12.02 -18.04
CA GLU A 471 25.27 -11.32 -19.19
C GLU A 471 26.15 -12.28 -20.01
N PHE A 472 26.13 -12.15 -21.34
CA PHE A 472 27.08 -12.83 -22.22
C PHE A 472 27.62 -11.92 -23.31
N GLY A 473 28.92 -12.07 -23.61
CA GLY A 473 29.50 -11.54 -24.83
C GLY A 473 30.88 -12.10 -25.17
N PRO A 474 31.25 -12.21 -26.47
CA PRO A 474 32.64 -12.45 -26.86
C PRO A 474 33.63 -11.38 -26.33
N PRO A 475 34.88 -11.74 -26.00
CA PRO A 475 35.91 -10.80 -25.56
C PRO A 475 36.29 -9.79 -26.65
N GLY A 476 36.92 -8.68 -26.25
CA GLY A 476 37.34 -7.62 -27.17
C GLY A 476 38.51 -6.79 -26.68
N ASP A 477 39.27 -6.23 -27.62
CA ASP A 477 40.42 -5.38 -27.34
C ASP A 477 39.99 -3.94 -27.01
N GLY A 478 39.72 -3.68 -25.72
CA GLY A 478 39.44 -2.36 -25.18
C GLY A 478 38.00 -1.85 -25.39
N PHE A 479 37.79 -0.55 -25.16
CA PHE A 479 36.47 0.11 -25.15
C PHE A 479 35.85 0.37 -26.55
N ASP A 480 36.42 -0.19 -27.63
CA ASP A 480 35.74 -0.12 -28.94
C ASP A 480 34.60 -1.13 -28.99
N ASN A 481 33.38 -0.62 -28.82
CA ASN A 481 32.14 -1.37 -28.83
C ASN A 481 31.39 -1.23 -30.17
N THR A 482 32.01 -0.66 -31.20
CA THR A 482 31.32 -0.27 -32.44
C THR A 482 31.38 -1.31 -33.56
N ALA A 483 32.41 -2.17 -33.56
CA ALA A 483 32.60 -3.21 -34.57
C ALA A 483 31.98 -4.56 -34.14
N PRO A 484 31.31 -5.29 -35.06
CA PRO A 484 30.98 -6.71 -34.90
C PRO A 484 32.17 -7.55 -34.42
N ARG A 485 31.96 -8.41 -33.41
CA ARG A 485 32.98 -9.35 -32.93
C ARG A 485 33.10 -10.60 -33.80
N ASN A 486 32.18 -10.80 -34.76
CA ASN A 486 32.08 -11.97 -35.63
C ASN A 486 32.02 -13.31 -34.85
N PHE A 487 31.47 -13.29 -33.65
CA PHE A 487 31.25 -14.50 -32.85
C PHE A 487 30.15 -15.35 -33.47
N ASP A 488 30.30 -16.66 -33.46
CA ASP A 488 29.29 -17.60 -33.97
C ASP A 488 28.35 -18.03 -32.82
N TYR A 489 27.12 -17.51 -32.84
CA TYR A 489 26.10 -17.88 -31.86
C TYR A 489 25.42 -19.23 -32.17
N GLY A 490 25.56 -19.78 -33.38
CA GLY A 490 24.91 -21.03 -33.79
C GLY A 490 25.12 -22.24 -32.87
N PRO A 491 26.35 -22.52 -32.36
CA PRO A 491 26.57 -23.61 -31.40
C PRO A 491 26.26 -23.24 -29.94
N PHE A 492 25.86 -22.00 -29.63
CA PHE A 492 25.82 -21.50 -28.25
C PHE A 492 24.88 -22.30 -27.34
N ALA A 493 23.64 -22.61 -27.75
CA ALA A 493 22.71 -23.41 -26.95
C ALA A 493 23.26 -24.81 -26.59
N LYS A 494 24.03 -25.41 -27.50
CA LYS A 494 24.68 -26.72 -27.29
C LYS A 494 25.85 -26.61 -26.31
N HIS A 495 26.65 -25.56 -26.39
CA HIS A 495 27.67 -25.27 -25.38
C HIS A 495 27.05 -24.99 -24.01
N VAL A 496 25.91 -24.29 -23.93
CA VAL A 496 25.17 -24.13 -22.67
C VAL A 496 24.77 -25.49 -22.10
N ALA A 497 24.18 -26.37 -22.92
CA ALA A 497 23.80 -27.72 -22.49
C ALA A 497 25.00 -28.62 -22.09
N GLU A 498 26.20 -28.37 -22.64
CA GLU A 498 27.42 -29.12 -22.32
C GLU A 498 28.10 -28.64 -21.02
N TYR A 499 28.27 -27.32 -20.85
CA TYR A 499 29.07 -26.75 -19.76
C TYR A 499 28.22 -26.28 -18.56
N LEU A 500 26.98 -25.85 -18.80
CA LEU A 500 26.09 -25.16 -17.86
C LEU A 500 24.63 -25.68 -17.98
N PRO A 501 24.36 -26.99 -17.82
CA PRO A 501 23.15 -27.66 -18.31
C PRO A 501 21.82 -27.18 -17.73
N ASP A 502 21.79 -26.62 -16.52
CA ASP A 502 20.58 -26.14 -15.86
C ASP A 502 20.35 -24.63 -16.06
N THR A 503 20.99 -24.03 -17.07
CA THR A 503 20.80 -22.61 -17.45
C THR A 503 19.39 -22.36 -17.98
N VAL A 504 18.65 -21.46 -17.34
CA VAL A 504 17.23 -21.17 -17.64
C VAL A 504 17.04 -20.03 -18.64
N PHE A 505 17.96 -19.06 -18.70
CA PHE A 505 18.03 -18.06 -19.78
C PHE A 505 19.46 -17.58 -20.02
N PHE A 506 19.69 -16.95 -21.17
CA PHE A 506 20.89 -16.15 -21.43
C PHE A 506 20.50 -14.71 -21.81
N LEU A 507 21.32 -13.73 -21.44
CA LEU A 507 21.15 -12.33 -21.86
C LEU A 507 22.41 -11.86 -22.59
N THR A 508 22.35 -11.77 -23.93
CA THR A 508 23.46 -11.16 -24.68
C THR A 508 23.54 -9.66 -24.41
N TRP A 509 24.76 -9.14 -24.23
CA TRP A 509 24.96 -7.69 -24.07
C TRP A 509 24.69 -6.94 -25.39
N ARG A 510 24.62 -5.60 -25.35
CA ARG A 510 24.27 -4.78 -26.54
C ARG A 510 25.48 -4.45 -27.43
N ASP A 511 25.29 -3.60 -28.43
CA ASP A 511 26.34 -3.16 -29.37
C ASP A 511 27.13 -4.34 -29.98
N ALA A 512 28.47 -4.30 -29.95
CA ALA A 512 29.37 -5.34 -30.49
C ALA A 512 29.10 -6.79 -30.01
N TRP A 513 28.42 -6.96 -28.88
CA TRP A 513 28.10 -8.25 -28.29
C TRP A 513 26.71 -8.78 -28.67
N GLY A 514 25.83 -7.94 -29.23
CA GLY A 514 24.43 -8.32 -29.47
C GLY A 514 24.26 -9.38 -30.55
N LEU A 515 23.17 -10.13 -30.47
CA LEU A 515 22.79 -11.16 -31.46
C LEU A 515 22.76 -10.56 -32.88
N HIS A 516 22.12 -9.41 -33.03
CA HIS A 516 21.99 -8.64 -34.27
C HIS A 516 23.30 -8.11 -34.88
N ARG A 517 24.45 -8.29 -34.22
CA ARG A 517 25.79 -7.85 -34.65
C ARG A 517 26.80 -9.00 -34.77
N ASN A 518 26.36 -10.24 -34.64
CA ASN A 518 27.22 -11.42 -34.67
C ASN A 518 26.64 -12.50 -35.59
N LEU A 519 27.39 -13.58 -35.81
CA LEU A 519 27.07 -14.60 -36.82
C LEU A 519 26.04 -15.61 -36.29
N ASN A 520 25.22 -16.12 -37.19
CA ASN A 520 24.30 -17.25 -36.97
C ASN A 520 23.30 -17.09 -35.80
N ALA A 521 22.90 -15.86 -35.46
CA ALA A 521 21.88 -15.61 -34.44
C ALA A 521 20.56 -16.34 -34.75
N GLN A 522 20.18 -16.49 -36.03
CA GLN A 522 19.01 -17.29 -36.40
C GLN A 522 19.17 -18.77 -36.00
N ALA A 523 20.33 -19.38 -36.25
CA ALA A 523 20.58 -20.77 -35.89
C ALA A 523 20.56 -21.02 -34.36
N LEU A 524 20.81 -19.98 -33.55
CA LEU A 524 20.61 -20.03 -32.11
C LEU A 524 19.12 -19.96 -31.74
N LEU A 525 18.38 -19.01 -32.30
CA LEU A 525 16.97 -18.83 -31.96
C LEU A 525 16.05 -19.92 -32.54
N ASP A 526 16.48 -20.61 -33.60
CA ASP A 526 15.83 -21.78 -34.18
C ASP A 526 16.33 -23.12 -33.55
N ASP A 527 17.30 -23.11 -32.61
CA ASP A 527 17.75 -24.34 -31.95
C ASP A 527 16.65 -24.85 -31.00
N PRO A 528 16.23 -26.14 -31.07
CA PRO A 528 15.11 -26.65 -30.27
C PRO A 528 15.28 -26.53 -28.75
N LEU A 529 16.50 -26.31 -28.24
CA LEU A 529 16.72 -26.04 -26.82
C LEU A 529 16.23 -24.64 -26.39
N VAL A 530 16.10 -23.70 -27.32
CA VAL A 530 15.78 -22.30 -27.05
C VAL A 530 14.27 -22.06 -27.07
N LEU A 531 13.79 -21.17 -26.19
CA LEU A 531 12.43 -20.63 -26.21
C LEU A 531 12.45 -19.14 -26.51
N ASN A 532 11.63 -18.74 -27.46
CA ASN A 532 11.42 -17.36 -27.87
C ASN A 532 10.08 -16.83 -27.31
N ARG A 533 9.87 -15.52 -27.39
CA ARG A 533 8.70 -14.83 -26.79
C ARG A 533 7.35 -15.43 -27.19
N GLY A 534 7.20 -15.80 -28.46
CA GLY A 534 5.96 -16.37 -29.00
C GLY A 534 5.59 -17.74 -28.42
N GLU A 535 6.55 -18.42 -27.78
CA GLU A 535 6.45 -19.77 -27.23
C GLU A 535 6.30 -19.76 -25.70
N LEU A 536 6.41 -18.59 -25.07
CA LEU A 536 6.20 -18.42 -23.64
C LEU A 536 4.73 -18.70 -23.26
N ARG A 537 4.53 -19.52 -22.23
CA ARG A 537 3.21 -19.98 -21.75
C ARG A 537 3.10 -19.94 -20.22
N PHE A 538 3.85 -19.05 -19.56
CA PHE A 538 3.84 -18.92 -18.09
C PHE A 538 2.59 -18.22 -17.55
N VAL A 539 2.00 -17.32 -18.34
CA VAL A 539 0.80 -16.55 -18.00
C VAL A 539 -0.41 -17.45 -17.67
N HIS A 540 -0.55 -18.62 -18.29
CA HIS A 540 -1.63 -19.57 -17.96
C HIS A 540 -1.53 -20.16 -16.54
N ARG A 541 -0.40 -20.01 -15.83
CA ARG A 541 -0.22 -20.44 -14.43
C ARG A 541 -0.72 -19.43 -13.39
N LEU A 542 -1.07 -18.22 -13.83
CA LEU A 542 -1.78 -17.24 -13.01
C LEU A 542 -3.24 -17.63 -12.77
N GLN A 543 -3.74 -18.65 -13.47
CA GLN A 543 -5.09 -19.14 -13.33
C GLN A 543 -5.20 -20.00 -12.07
N GLY A 544 -6.08 -19.61 -11.14
CA GLY A 544 -6.32 -20.34 -9.89
C GLY A 544 -7.03 -21.69 -10.07
N PHE A 545 -7.39 -22.00 -11.31
CA PHE A 545 -8.17 -23.15 -11.73
C PHE A 545 -7.47 -23.91 -12.85
N GLU A 546 -7.51 -25.24 -12.79
CA GLU A 546 -6.92 -26.10 -13.82
C GLU A 546 -7.81 -26.18 -15.06
N HIS A 547 -9.14 -26.19 -14.87
CA HIS A 547 -10.15 -26.41 -15.92
C HIS A 547 -11.13 -25.25 -16.06
N PHE A 548 -11.71 -25.08 -17.26
CA PHE A 548 -12.96 -24.32 -17.44
C PHE A 548 -14.13 -25.12 -16.86
N VAL A 549 -15.23 -24.44 -16.48
CA VAL A 549 -16.48 -25.13 -16.20
C VAL A 549 -17.22 -25.37 -17.51
N THR A 550 -17.57 -26.61 -17.81
CA THR A 550 -18.27 -27.02 -19.04
C THR A 550 -19.65 -27.59 -18.73
N ARG A 551 -20.50 -27.74 -19.76
CA ARG A 551 -21.86 -28.29 -19.62
C ARG A 551 -21.94 -29.71 -20.17
N ASP A 552 -22.53 -30.60 -19.38
CA ASP A 552 -22.83 -31.99 -19.71
C ASP A 552 -24.33 -32.23 -19.55
N GLY A 553 -25.07 -32.08 -20.66
CA GLY A 553 -26.54 -32.13 -20.65
C GLY A 553 -27.14 -31.02 -19.77
N ASN A 554 -27.67 -31.42 -18.61
CA ASN A 554 -28.21 -30.55 -17.56
C ASN A 554 -27.32 -30.42 -16.31
N ARG A 555 -26.08 -30.92 -16.37
CA ARG A 555 -25.05 -30.80 -15.32
C ARG A 555 -23.94 -29.88 -15.76
N LEU A 556 -23.13 -29.45 -14.80
CA LEU A 556 -21.87 -28.76 -15.04
C LEU A 556 -20.69 -29.62 -14.60
N ARG A 557 -19.54 -29.43 -15.23
CA ARG A 557 -18.31 -30.20 -15.01
C ARG A 557 -17.11 -29.27 -14.81
N GLU A 558 -16.25 -29.59 -13.87
CA GLU A 558 -14.94 -28.96 -13.68
C GLU A 558 -13.89 -30.08 -13.77
N GLY A 559 -13.31 -30.26 -14.96
CA GLY A 559 -12.66 -31.53 -15.31
C GLY A 559 -13.69 -32.66 -15.35
N ASP A 560 -13.39 -33.80 -14.71
CA ASP A 560 -14.33 -34.93 -14.60
C ASP A 560 -15.37 -34.76 -13.46
N ALA A 561 -15.10 -33.85 -12.50
CA ALA A 561 -15.95 -33.65 -11.33
C ALA A 561 -17.23 -32.88 -11.68
N GLU A 562 -18.35 -33.22 -11.04
CA GLU A 562 -19.59 -32.45 -11.15
C GLU A 562 -19.47 -31.12 -10.39
N PHE A 563 -19.73 -30.01 -11.08
CA PHE A 563 -19.64 -28.66 -10.52
C PHE A 563 -21.03 -28.18 -10.07
N ARG A 564 -21.19 -28.00 -8.76
CA ARG A 564 -22.38 -27.36 -8.14
C ARG A 564 -21.92 -26.36 -7.08
N PHE A 565 -22.70 -25.31 -6.87
CA PHE A 565 -22.28 -24.16 -6.06
C PHE A 565 -23.42 -23.53 -5.26
N MET A 566 -23.10 -22.97 -4.10
CA MET A 566 -23.82 -21.79 -3.61
C MET A 566 -22.93 -20.57 -3.85
N GLY A 567 -23.57 -19.42 -4.04
CA GLY A 567 -22.90 -18.16 -4.35
C GLY A 567 -23.62 -16.94 -3.80
N ALA A 568 -23.17 -15.77 -4.22
CA ALA A 568 -23.76 -14.49 -3.85
C ALA A 568 -23.75 -13.51 -5.03
N ASN A 569 -24.72 -12.61 -5.05
CA ASN A 569 -24.67 -11.41 -5.87
C ASN A 569 -23.98 -10.30 -5.08
N MET A 570 -22.86 -9.79 -5.61
CA MET A 570 -22.07 -8.73 -5.00
C MET A 570 -21.88 -7.59 -6.03
N PRO A 571 -22.93 -6.80 -6.35
CA PRO A 571 -22.84 -5.65 -7.26
C PRO A 571 -21.67 -4.70 -6.93
N GLY A 572 -21.41 -4.50 -5.63
CA GLY A 572 -20.31 -3.69 -5.11
C GLY A 572 -18.92 -4.04 -5.66
N LEU A 573 -18.69 -5.25 -6.18
CA LEU A 573 -17.40 -5.63 -6.76
C LEU A 573 -17.05 -4.89 -8.05
N VAL A 574 -18.05 -4.34 -8.76
CA VAL A 574 -17.87 -3.49 -9.95
C VAL A 574 -17.99 -2.02 -9.58
N LEU A 575 -19.00 -1.69 -8.76
CA LEU A 575 -19.28 -0.36 -8.25
C LEU A 575 -20.10 -0.49 -6.96
N PRO A 576 -19.53 -0.15 -5.79
CA PRO A 576 -20.31 0.17 -4.61
C PRO A 576 -21.36 1.23 -4.95
N TYR A 577 -22.62 0.80 -5.00
CA TYR A 577 -23.73 1.69 -5.22
C TYR A 577 -24.84 1.35 -4.24
N ASP A 578 -25.63 2.37 -3.93
CA ASP A 578 -26.94 2.18 -3.33
C ASP A 578 -27.92 3.13 -4.01
N PHE A 579 -29.17 3.15 -3.55
CA PHE A 579 -30.16 4.13 -3.96
C PHE A 579 -29.80 5.57 -3.57
N THR A 580 -28.69 5.76 -2.85
CA THR A 580 -27.91 7.00 -2.75
C THR A 580 -27.12 7.33 -4.03
N LEU A 581 -27.62 6.99 -5.24
CA LEU A 581 -27.02 7.37 -6.53
C LEU A 581 -26.78 8.89 -6.69
N ASN A 582 -27.43 9.69 -5.83
CA ASN A 582 -27.33 11.15 -5.76
C ASN A 582 -26.38 11.64 -4.63
N LEU A 583 -25.54 10.77 -4.07
CA LEU A 583 -24.42 11.10 -3.17
C LEU A 583 -23.09 10.84 -3.93
N PRO A 584 -22.58 11.81 -4.72
CA PRO A 584 -21.43 11.59 -5.61
C PRO A 584 -20.17 11.12 -4.88
N GLU A 585 -19.98 11.52 -3.63
CA GLU A 585 -18.87 11.14 -2.76
C GLU A 585 -18.85 9.64 -2.40
N ARG A 586 -20.00 8.95 -2.50
CA ARG A 586 -20.11 7.50 -2.28
C ARG A 586 -19.98 6.69 -3.57
N MET A 587 -20.20 7.32 -4.73
CA MET A 587 -20.14 6.68 -6.04
C MET A 587 -18.70 6.62 -6.56
N ARG A 588 -17.90 5.68 -6.04
CA ARG A 588 -16.52 5.40 -6.49
C ARG A 588 -16.32 3.93 -6.81
N LEU A 589 -15.35 3.61 -7.67
CA LEU A 589 -14.90 2.23 -7.85
C LEU A 589 -14.39 1.65 -6.51
N PRO A 590 -14.56 0.33 -6.27
CA PRO A 590 -14.02 -0.30 -5.08
C PRO A 590 -12.49 -0.33 -5.16
N ASP A 591 -11.79 -0.25 -4.03
CA ASP A 591 -10.33 -0.35 -4.00
C ASP A 591 -9.83 -1.81 -3.94
N ALA A 592 -8.52 -1.99 -3.93
CA ALA A 592 -7.89 -3.31 -3.97
C ALA A 592 -8.12 -4.11 -2.68
N TRP A 593 -8.14 -3.42 -1.54
CA TRP A 593 -8.37 -4.02 -0.23
C TRP A 593 -9.83 -4.44 -0.09
N GLU A 594 -10.77 -3.63 -0.57
CA GLU A 594 -12.21 -3.92 -0.56
C GLU A 594 -12.55 -5.18 -1.37
N GLN A 595 -12.04 -5.29 -2.60
CA GLN A 595 -12.24 -6.49 -3.42
C GLN A 595 -11.55 -7.74 -2.82
N GLU A 596 -10.37 -7.61 -2.20
CA GLU A 596 -9.70 -8.75 -1.55
C GLU A 596 -10.42 -9.18 -0.26
N ASN A 597 -10.96 -8.24 0.53
CA ASN A 597 -11.82 -8.51 1.68
C ASN A 597 -13.09 -9.29 1.28
N ALA A 598 -13.72 -8.90 0.17
CA ALA A 598 -14.86 -9.60 -0.41
C ALA A 598 -14.50 -11.05 -0.83
N MET A 599 -13.35 -11.26 -1.47
CA MET A 599 -12.88 -12.60 -1.84
C MET A 599 -12.58 -13.48 -0.62
N LYS A 600 -11.91 -12.92 0.41
CA LYS A 600 -11.69 -13.61 1.69
C LYS A 600 -13.02 -14.01 2.36
N THR A 601 -14.02 -13.12 2.28
CA THR A 601 -15.38 -13.37 2.78
C THR A 601 -16.04 -14.56 2.05
N LEU A 602 -16.06 -14.54 0.71
CA LEU A 602 -16.61 -15.63 -0.11
C LEU A 602 -15.94 -16.97 0.20
N VAL A 603 -14.61 -16.99 0.35
CA VAL A 603 -13.83 -18.19 0.70
C VAL A 603 -14.19 -18.72 2.10
N ARG A 604 -14.26 -17.86 3.13
CA ARG A 604 -14.64 -18.27 4.50
C ARG A 604 -16.08 -18.79 4.61
N MET A 605 -16.95 -18.35 3.70
CA MET A 605 -18.30 -18.91 3.51
C MET A 605 -18.36 -20.17 2.64
N GLY A 606 -17.28 -20.53 1.94
CA GLY A 606 -17.25 -21.63 0.98
C GLY A 606 -18.00 -21.37 -0.33
N LEU A 607 -18.31 -20.11 -0.64
CA LEU A 607 -19.03 -19.70 -1.86
C LEU A 607 -18.10 -19.74 -3.07
N ARG A 608 -18.43 -20.57 -4.06
CA ARG A 608 -17.55 -20.82 -5.23
C ARG A 608 -17.81 -19.91 -6.43
N VAL A 609 -18.95 -19.23 -6.47
CA VAL A 609 -19.34 -18.34 -7.56
C VAL A 609 -19.86 -17.03 -6.98
N VAL A 610 -19.40 -15.91 -7.52
CA VAL A 610 -19.94 -14.57 -7.28
C VAL A 610 -20.45 -13.98 -8.57
N ARG A 611 -21.59 -13.29 -8.51
CA ARG A 611 -22.22 -12.62 -9.65
C ARG A 611 -22.14 -11.10 -9.51
N THR A 612 -21.71 -10.42 -10.58
CA THR A 612 -21.83 -8.96 -10.75
C THR A 612 -23.23 -8.61 -11.27
N TRP A 613 -23.62 -7.34 -11.23
CA TRP A 613 -24.98 -6.93 -11.64
C TRP A 613 -25.06 -6.22 -12.99
N ASN A 614 -24.17 -5.27 -13.29
CA ASN A 614 -24.02 -4.71 -14.63
C ASN A 614 -22.60 -4.15 -14.83
N LEU A 615 -22.30 -3.71 -16.05
CA LEU A 615 -21.23 -2.74 -16.33
C LEU A 615 -21.88 -1.36 -16.51
N PRO A 616 -21.64 -0.38 -15.62
CA PRO A 616 -22.24 0.95 -15.73
C PRO A 616 -21.99 1.66 -17.08
N ILE A 617 -23.04 2.29 -17.61
CA ILE A 617 -23.09 2.91 -18.94
C ILE A 617 -23.51 4.38 -18.83
N ARG A 618 -22.63 5.28 -19.27
CA ARG A 618 -22.91 6.72 -19.31
C ARG A 618 -24.12 7.01 -20.21
N LYS A 619 -25.06 7.84 -19.77
CA LYS A 619 -26.15 8.42 -20.57
C LYS A 619 -25.63 9.51 -21.52
N PRO A 620 -26.32 9.80 -22.64
CA PRO A 620 -25.83 10.76 -23.63
C PRO A 620 -25.56 12.17 -23.05
N ASP A 621 -26.41 12.59 -22.12
CA ASP A 621 -26.50 13.93 -21.53
C ASP A 621 -25.84 14.06 -20.15
N GLU A 622 -25.25 13.00 -19.60
CA GLU A 622 -24.56 13.04 -18.30
C GLU A 622 -23.03 13.06 -18.45
N PRO A 623 -22.29 13.74 -17.54
CA PRO A 623 -20.83 13.79 -17.59
C PRO A 623 -20.21 12.40 -17.37
N ALA A 624 -19.01 12.19 -17.92
CA ALA A 624 -18.25 10.98 -17.63
C ALA A 624 -17.79 10.96 -16.17
N ALA A 625 -18.09 9.87 -15.46
CA ALA A 625 -17.62 9.59 -14.12
C ALA A 625 -16.60 8.44 -14.16
N PRO A 626 -15.64 8.35 -13.20
CA PRO A 626 -14.61 7.31 -13.20
C PRO A 626 -15.13 5.87 -13.21
N TRP A 627 -16.37 5.66 -12.75
CA TRP A 627 -17.03 4.36 -12.67
C TRP A 627 -17.93 4.01 -13.87
N HIS A 628 -18.05 4.86 -14.89
CA HIS A 628 -18.67 4.46 -16.16
C HIS A 628 -17.71 3.55 -16.93
N TYR A 629 -18.07 2.29 -17.17
CA TYR A 629 -17.28 1.34 -17.95
C TYR A 629 -17.47 1.58 -19.46
N VAL A 630 -18.71 1.84 -19.88
CA VAL A 630 -19.06 2.23 -21.25
C VAL A 630 -19.33 3.73 -21.26
N LEU A 631 -18.46 4.50 -21.93
CA LEU A 631 -18.57 5.96 -22.04
C LEU A 631 -19.52 6.37 -23.16
N ASP A 632 -19.46 5.66 -24.28
CA ASP A 632 -20.35 5.76 -25.43
C ASP A 632 -20.33 4.40 -26.14
N PRO A 633 -21.30 4.08 -27.02
CA PRO A 633 -21.22 2.90 -27.88
C PRO A 633 -19.85 2.75 -28.57
N GLY A 634 -19.13 1.68 -28.25
CA GLY A 634 -17.78 1.40 -28.77
C GLY A 634 -16.63 2.18 -28.12
N HIS A 635 -16.88 2.96 -27.06
CA HIS A 635 -15.88 3.74 -26.33
C HIS A 635 -15.92 3.37 -24.84
N PHE A 636 -14.77 2.94 -24.30
CA PHE A 636 -14.67 2.29 -22.99
C PHE A 636 -13.69 3.03 -22.08
N ASN A 637 -13.90 2.93 -20.78
CA ASN A 637 -13.07 3.56 -19.76
C ASN A 637 -12.04 2.56 -19.21
N GLU A 638 -10.77 2.75 -19.56
CA GLU A 638 -9.69 1.84 -19.18
C GLU A 638 -9.50 1.74 -17.66
N GLU A 639 -9.65 2.84 -16.90
CA GLU A 639 -9.48 2.82 -15.44
C GLU A 639 -10.61 2.04 -14.74
N ALA A 640 -11.84 2.13 -15.26
CA ALA A 640 -12.93 1.25 -14.81
C ALA A 640 -12.63 -0.21 -15.17
N PHE A 641 -12.14 -0.51 -16.37
CA PHE A 641 -11.82 -1.88 -16.74
C PHE A 641 -10.63 -2.50 -15.97
N LYS A 642 -9.64 -1.71 -15.52
CA LYS A 642 -8.62 -2.18 -14.56
C LYS A 642 -9.21 -2.66 -13.23
N ASN A 643 -10.35 -2.12 -12.80
CA ASN A 643 -11.06 -2.61 -11.62
C ASN A 643 -11.58 -4.05 -11.81
N LEU A 644 -12.05 -4.36 -13.02
CA LEU A 644 -12.49 -5.70 -13.41
C LEU A 644 -11.31 -6.65 -13.65
N ASP A 645 -10.19 -6.16 -14.20
CA ASP A 645 -8.94 -6.92 -14.32
C ASP A 645 -8.47 -7.40 -12.94
N ARG A 646 -8.49 -6.50 -11.95
CA ARG A 646 -8.14 -6.79 -10.55
C ARG A 646 -9.13 -7.76 -9.91
N LEU A 647 -10.42 -7.64 -10.20
CA LEU A 647 -11.44 -8.58 -9.75
C LEU A 647 -11.12 -10.01 -10.22
N LEU A 648 -10.78 -10.20 -11.49
CA LEU A 648 -10.43 -11.53 -12.04
C LEU A 648 -9.07 -12.04 -11.53
N MET A 649 -8.09 -11.17 -11.32
CA MET A 649 -6.82 -11.54 -10.67
C MET A 649 -7.05 -12.06 -9.24
N LEU A 650 -7.88 -11.37 -8.45
CA LEU A 650 -8.22 -11.77 -7.08
C LEU A 650 -9.09 -13.03 -7.07
N ALA A 651 -10.05 -13.15 -7.99
CA ALA A 651 -10.88 -14.34 -8.15
C ALA A 651 -10.02 -15.60 -8.41
N ASN A 652 -9.00 -15.49 -9.28
CA ASN A 652 -7.98 -16.53 -9.45
C ASN A 652 -7.20 -16.82 -8.15
N ARG A 653 -6.63 -15.77 -7.51
CA ARG A 653 -5.87 -15.90 -6.24
C ARG A 653 -6.65 -16.65 -5.17
N HIS A 654 -7.95 -16.38 -5.04
CA HIS A 654 -8.82 -16.94 -4.00
C HIS A 654 -9.66 -18.15 -4.44
N LYS A 655 -9.52 -18.60 -5.70
CA LYS A 655 -10.28 -19.72 -6.28
C LYS A 655 -11.81 -19.55 -6.20
N VAL A 656 -12.27 -18.32 -6.37
CA VAL A 656 -13.67 -17.93 -6.56
C VAL A 656 -13.91 -17.73 -8.06
N ARG A 657 -15.04 -18.19 -8.61
CA ARG A 657 -15.42 -17.93 -10.00
C ARG A 657 -16.34 -16.70 -10.11
N VAL A 658 -16.26 -15.97 -11.22
CA VAL A 658 -17.06 -14.76 -11.48
C VAL A 658 -18.06 -15.01 -12.61
N LEU A 659 -19.34 -14.78 -12.36
CA LEU A 659 -20.37 -14.63 -13.40
C LEU A 659 -20.51 -13.14 -13.71
N LEU A 660 -20.27 -12.76 -14.98
CA LEU A 660 -20.27 -11.36 -15.39
C LEU A 660 -21.54 -10.99 -16.19
N ASP A 661 -22.30 -10.03 -15.67
CA ASP A 661 -23.39 -9.37 -16.40
C ASP A 661 -22.89 -8.20 -17.24
N LEU A 662 -23.15 -8.26 -18.55
CA LEU A 662 -22.61 -7.28 -19.52
C LEU A 662 -23.47 -6.01 -19.69
N THR A 663 -24.70 -5.99 -19.19
CA THR A 663 -25.62 -4.82 -19.21
C THR A 663 -26.76 -5.02 -18.21
N ALA A 664 -27.71 -4.09 -18.12
CA ALA A 664 -28.93 -4.22 -17.32
C ALA A 664 -30.22 -4.03 -18.15
N GLY A 665 -31.22 -4.85 -17.84
CA GLY A 665 -32.59 -4.83 -18.34
C GLY A 665 -33.48 -4.00 -17.42
N TYR A 666 -34.14 -4.65 -16.46
CA TYR A 666 -34.95 -3.96 -15.45
C TYR A 666 -34.04 -3.15 -14.51
N GLY A 667 -34.45 -1.92 -14.17
CA GLY A 667 -33.67 -1.03 -13.32
C GLY A 667 -32.37 -0.51 -13.94
N ASP A 668 -32.37 -0.03 -15.19
CA ASP A 668 -31.18 0.52 -15.87
C ASP A 668 -30.74 1.90 -15.36
N TYR A 669 -30.74 2.13 -14.05
CA TYR A 669 -30.37 3.40 -13.41
C TYR A 669 -28.85 3.71 -13.47
N LEU A 670 -27.99 2.69 -13.40
CA LEU A 670 -26.56 2.75 -13.78
C LEU A 670 -26.34 2.51 -15.30
N GLY A 671 -27.42 2.56 -16.08
CA GLY A 671 -27.42 2.36 -17.52
C GLY A 671 -27.53 0.90 -17.97
N GLY A 672 -28.02 0.74 -19.19
CA GLY A 672 -28.33 -0.57 -19.76
C GLY A 672 -29.05 -0.52 -21.11
N VAL A 673 -30.03 -1.40 -21.31
CA VAL A 673 -30.85 -1.54 -22.53
C VAL A 673 -31.47 -0.21 -22.99
N GLY A 674 -32.00 0.61 -22.05
CA GLY A 674 -32.52 1.94 -22.36
C GLY A 674 -31.44 2.93 -22.77
N THR A 675 -30.29 2.91 -22.11
CA THR A 675 -29.15 3.82 -22.38
C THR A 675 -28.57 3.62 -23.78
N TYR A 676 -28.36 2.37 -24.20
CA TYR A 676 -27.94 2.07 -25.58
C TYR A 676 -28.92 2.62 -26.63
N ALA A 677 -30.23 2.54 -26.37
CA ALA A 677 -31.23 3.11 -27.26
C ALA A 677 -31.25 4.65 -27.22
N ALA A 678 -31.06 5.26 -26.03
CA ALA A 678 -30.99 6.70 -25.84
C ALA A 678 -29.81 7.33 -26.60
N HIS A 679 -28.63 6.68 -26.62
CA HIS A 679 -27.46 7.06 -27.43
C HIS A 679 -27.73 7.15 -28.93
N ARG A 680 -28.82 6.54 -29.41
CA ARG A 680 -29.27 6.58 -30.81
C ARG A 680 -30.58 7.34 -31.00
N GLY A 681 -31.07 8.06 -29.97
CA GLY A 681 -32.33 8.80 -30.00
C GLY A 681 -33.56 7.91 -30.20
N LYS A 682 -33.49 6.64 -29.79
CA LYS A 682 -34.49 5.59 -30.08
C LYS A 682 -35.18 5.11 -28.79
N PRO A 683 -36.43 4.61 -28.88
CA PRO A 683 -37.12 4.05 -27.73
C PRO A 683 -36.47 2.73 -27.30
N ARG A 684 -36.42 2.45 -25.98
CA ARG A 684 -35.84 1.26 -25.35
C ARG A 684 -36.04 -0.06 -26.14
N ARG A 685 -37.28 -0.34 -26.59
CA ARG A 685 -37.62 -1.55 -27.38
C ARG A 685 -36.81 -1.75 -28.66
N ALA A 686 -36.20 -0.69 -29.21
CA ALA A 686 -35.36 -0.75 -30.40
C ALA A 686 -34.06 -1.51 -30.18
N PHE A 687 -33.59 -1.67 -28.93
CA PHE A 687 -32.41 -2.46 -28.59
C PHE A 687 -32.43 -3.90 -29.15
N PHE A 688 -33.62 -4.51 -29.23
CA PHE A 688 -33.79 -5.90 -29.68
C PHE A 688 -33.94 -6.06 -31.20
N THR A 689 -34.20 -4.98 -31.94
CA THR A 689 -34.62 -5.04 -33.35
C THR A 689 -33.86 -4.10 -34.28
N ASP A 690 -33.31 -3.01 -33.76
CA ASP A 690 -32.56 -2.04 -34.55
C ASP A 690 -31.14 -2.52 -34.83
N LYS A 691 -30.74 -2.49 -36.11
CA LYS A 691 -29.41 -2.99 -36.50
C LYS A 691 -28.28 -2.23 -35.80
N GLN A 692 -28.37 -0.91 -35.65
CA GLN A 692 -27.26 -0.14 -35.06
C GLN A 692 -27.12 -0.45 -33.58
N ILE A 693 -28.22 -0.45 -32.81
CA ILE A 693 -28.15 -0.67 -31.36
C ILE A 693 -27.66 -2.10 -31.03
N ARG A 694 -27.99 -3.10 -31.85
CA ARG A 694 -27.46 -4.46 -31.67
C ARG A 694 -25.95 -4.52 -31.95
N GLU A 695 -25.44 -3.81 -32.96
CA GLU A 695 -23.99 -3.72 -33.19
C GLU A 695 -23.28 -2.89 -32.10
N ASP A 696 -23.93 -1.88 -31.52
CA ASP A 696 -23.43 -1.12 -30.36
C ASP A 696 -23.23 -2.01 -29.12
N TYR A 697 -24.20 -2.90 -28.83
CA TYR A 697 -24.07 -3.91 -27.78
C TYR A 697 -22.99 -4.96 -28.12
N LYS A 698 -22.95 -5.47 -29.36
CA LYS A 698 -21.89 -6.39 -29.82
C LYS A 698 -20.49 -5.80 -29.75
N ALA A 699 -20.33 -4.48 -29.89
CA ALA A 699 -19.06 -3.80 -29.67
C ALA A 699 -18.60 -3.92 -28.22
N THR A 700 -19.53 -3.82 -27.26
CA THR A 700 -19.26 -4.02 -25.83
C THR A 700 -18.95 -5.48 -25.52
N VAL A 701 -19.76 -6.43 -26.03
CA VAL A 701 -19.48 -7.87 -25.90
C VAL A 701 -18.09 -8.21 -26.43
N ARG A 702 -17.74 -7.71 -27.62
CA ARG A 702 -16.41 -7.93 -28.21
C ARG A 702 -15.29 -7.35 -27.37
N PHE A 703 -15.41 -6.10 -26.94
CA PHE A 703 -14.40 -5.45 -26.10
C PHE A 703 -14.14 -6.23 -24.81
N VAL A 704 -15.20 -6.71 -24.13
CA VAL A 704 -15.06 -7.46 -22.86
C VAL A 704 -14.47 -8.86 -23.09
N LEU A 705 -14.99 -9.64 -24.05
CA LEU A 705 -14.53 -11.03 -24.26
C LEU A 705 -13.11 -11.10 -24.87
N GLU A 706 -12.72 -10.12 -25.66
CA GLU A 706 -11.38 -10.03 -26.25
C GLU A 706 -10.37 -9.26 -25.39
N ARG A 707 -10.80 -8.67 -24.26
CA ARG A 707 -9.90 -7.92 -23.35
C ARG A 707 -8.77 -8.82 -22.86
N VAL A 708 -7.55 -8.27 -22.83
CA VAL A 708 -6.43 -8.84 -22.08
C VAL A 708 -6.38 -8.15 -20.73
N ASN A 709 -6.40 -8.93 -19.66
CA ASN A 709 -6.31 -8.45 -18.29
C ASN A 709 -4.98 -7.72 -18.10
N THR A 710 -4.98 -6.44 -17.76
CA THR A 710 -3.74 -5.64 -17.69
C THR A 710 -2.81 -6.02 -16.55
N LEU A 711 -3.33 -6.68 -15.51
CA LEU A 711 -2.58 -7.08 -14.32
C LEU A 711 -2.03 -8.51 -14.40
N THR A 712 -2.61 -9.37 -15.24
CA THR A 712 -2.19 -10.78 -15.40
C THR A 712 -1.66 -11.12 -16.79
N GLY A 713 -1.97 -10.31 -17.81
CA GLY A 713 -1.70 -10.64 -19.21
C GLY A 713 -2.59 -11.75 -19.79
N ILE A 714 -3.58 -12.27 -19.03
CA ILE A 714 -4.49 -13.32 -19.51
C ILE A 714 -5.63 -12.69 -20.34
N PRO A 715 -5.91 -13.16 -21.58
CA PRO A 715 -7.15 -12.82 -22.28
C PRO A 715 -8.38 -13.31 -21.51
N TYR A 716 -9.41 -12.49 -21.37
CA TYR A 716 -10.62 -12.82 -20.60
C TYR A 716 -11.26 -14.14 -21.04
N LYS A 717 -11.36 -14.39 -22.35
CA LYS A 717 -11.81 -15.67 -22.93
C LYS A 717 -10.93 -16.90 -22.62
N GLU A 718 -9.76 -16.70 -22.04
CA GLU A 718 -8.87 -17.76 -21.54
C GLU A 718 -8.82 -17.81 -20.00
N ASP A 719 -9.33 -16.80 -19.29
CA ASP A 719 -9.26 -16.68 -17.83
C ASP A 719 -10.34 -17.53 -17.14
N LYS A 720 -9.92 -18.71 -16.65
CA LYS A 720 -10.78 -19.64 -15.93
C LYS A 720 -11.39 -19.09 -14.63
N ALA A 721 -10.99 -17.93 -14.10
CA ALA A 721 -11.78 -17.31 -13.03
C ALA A 721 -13.19 -16.94 -13.50
N LEU A 722 -13.42 -16.73 -14.79
CA LEU A 722 -14.76 -16.55 -15.32
C LEU A 722 -15.54 -17.89 -15.28
N PHE A 723 -16.76 -17.82 -14.77
CA PHE A 723 -17.72 -18.93 -14.77
C PHE A 723 -18.55 -18.92 -16.04
N ALA A 724 -19.18 -17.77 -16.32
CA ALA A 724 -20.11 -17.60 -17.41
C ALA A 724 -20.26 -16.12 -17.79
N TRP A 725 -20.52 -15.88 -19.07
CA TRP A 725 -21.02 -14.61 -19.59
C TRP A 725 -22.54 -14.59 -19.51
N GLN A 726 -23.13 -13.57 -18.89
CA GLN A 726 -24.57 -13.34 -18.93
C GLN A 726 -24.88 -12.13 -19.82
N PHE A 727 -25.92 -12.24 -20.65
CA PHE A 727 -26.30 -11.15 -21.57
C PHE A 727 -26.46 -9.81 -20.85
N GLY A 728 -26.96 -9.87 -19.62
CA GLY A 728 -27.14 -8.76 -18.70
C GLY A 728 -28.23 -9.09 -17.69
N ASN A 729 -28.33 -8.28 -16.64
CA ASN A 729 -29.29 -8.51 -15.57
C ASN A 729 -30.73 -8.29 -16.05
N GLU A 730 -31.63 -9.24 -15.76
CA GLU A 730 -33.08 -9.06 -15.85
C GLU A 730 -33.68 -8.52 -17.19
N ILE A 731 -33.20 -8.98 -18.35
CA ILE A 731 -33.68 -8.50 -19.66
C ILE A 731 -34.92 -9.29 -20.14
N MET A 732 -36.07 -9.01 -19.52
CA MET A 732 -37.34 -9.70 -19.83
C MET A 732 -37.87 -9.46 -21.25
N GLU A 733 -37.51 -8.34 -21.88
CA GLU A 733 -37.96 -7.99 -23.23
C GLU A 733 -37.18 -8.70 -24.34
N ALA A 734 -36.15 -9.49 -24.01
CA ALA A 734 -35.36 -10.25 -24.97
C ALA A 734 -36.20 -11.34 -25.65
N ASN A 735 -36.34 -11.26 -26.97
CA ASN A 735 -36.98 -12.29 -27.79
C ASN A 735 -35.97 -13.38 -28.20
N ASP A 736 -36.47 -14.56 -28.55
CA ASP A 736 -35.62 -15.73 -28.82
C ASP A 736 -34.65 -15.50 -29.98
N ALA A 737 -35.05 -14.77 -31.03
CA ALA A 737 -34.15 -14.47 -32.15
C ALA A 737 -32.96 -13.57 -31.75
N TRP A 738 -33.18 -12.61 -30.85
CA TRP A 738 -32.11 -11.80 -30.28
C TRP A 738 -31.19 -12.64 -29.38
N LEU A 739 -31.77 -13.51 -28.54
CA LEU A 739 -31.00 -14.39 -27.66
C LEU A 739 -30.11 -15.36 -28.43
N SER A 740 -30.64 -16.05 -29.45
CA SER A 740 -29.85 -16.91 -30.34
C SER A 740 -28.76 -16.13 -31.08
N GLU A 741 -29.04 -14.91 -31.57
CA GLU A 741 -28.03 -14.08 -32.26
C GLU A 741 -26.88 -13.69 -31.31
N MET A 742 -27.19 -13.24 -30.10
CA MET A 742 -26.15 -12.83 -29.13
C MET A 742 -25.40 -14.04 -28.56
N ALA A 743 -26.07 -15.16 -28.31
CA ALA A 743 -25.44 -16.40 -27.85
C ALA A 743 -24.42 -16.92 -28.86
N ALA A 744 -24.81 -17.02 -30.14
CA ALA A 744 -23.93 -17.44 -31.23
C ALA A 744 -22.77 -16.45 -31.43
N TYR A 745 -23.00 -15.15 -31.28
CA TYR A 745 -21.94 -14.14 -31.36
C TYR A 745 -20.93 -14.28 -30.20
N MET A 746 -21.38 -14.43 -28.95
CA MET A 746 -20.51 -14.70 -27.80
C MET A 746 -19.69 -15.97 -28.01
N LYS A 747 -20.32 -17.08 -28.40
CA LYS A 747 -19.63 -18.34 -28.70
C LYS A 747 -18.65 -18.28 -29.87
N SER A 748 -18.81 -17.33 -30.80
CA SER A 748 -17.86 -17.09 -31.89
C SER A 748 -16.60 -16.33 -31.44
N LEU A 749 -16.66 -15.61 -30.31
CA LEU A 749 -15.54 -14.90 -29.71
C LEU A 749 -14.84 -15.73 -28.63
N ASP A 750 -15.62 -16.49 -27.87
CA ASP A 750 -15.19 -17.34 -26.75
C ASP A 750 -15.94 -18.68 -26.75
N SER A 751 -15.21 -19.76 -27.07
CA SER A 751 -15.71 -21.13 -27.03
C SER A 751 -15.51 -21.84 -25.67
N ASN A 752 -14.78 -21.23 -24.73
CA ASN A 752 -14.35 -21.85 -23.47
C ASN A 752 -15.39 -21.67 -22.35
N HIS A 753 -15.94 -20.47 -22.20
CA HIS A 753 -16.85 -20.13 -21.10
C HIS A 753 -18.32 -20.43 -21.41
N LEU A 754 -19.10 -20.63 -20.36
CA LEU A 754 -20.54 -20.84 -20.43
C LEU A 754 -21.26 -19.53 -20.82
N VAL A 755 -22.38 -19.63 -21.55
CA VAL A 755 -23.27 -18.49 -21.81
C VAL A 755 -24.57 -18.68 -21.03
N ALA A 756 -24.95 -17.65 -20.27
CA ALA A 756 -26.11 -17.62 -19.40
C ALA A 756 -27.25 -16.73 -19.93
N GLU A 757 -28.46 -17.24 -19.82
CA GLU A 757 -29.72 -16.58 -20.17
C GLU A 757 -30.09 -15.46 -19.16
N THR A 758 -31.12 -14.65 -19.44
CA THR A 758 -31.42 -13.37 -18.75
C THR A 758 -32.90 -13.17 -18.35
N ARG A 759 -33.82 -13.98 -18.87
CA ARG A 759 -35.25 -13.96 -18.54
C ARG A 759 -35.49 -14.74 -17.26
N HIS A 760 -35.39 -14.00 -16.16
CA HIS A 760 -35.33 -14.49 -14.78
C HIS A 760 -36.67 -14.88 -14.14
N ARG A 761 -37.82 -14.37 -14.62
CA ARG A 761 -39.08 -14.51 -13.87
C ARG A 761 -39.62 -15.95 -13.91
N PRO A 762 -40.04 -16.52 -12.76
CA PRO A 762 -40.70 -17.83 -12.72
C PRO A 762 -41.92 -17.89 -13.65
N GLY A 763 -42.03 -18.98 -14.41
CA GLY A 763 -43.09 -19.18 -15.39
C GLY A 763 -42.88 -18.49 -16.74
N ALA A 764 -41.86 -17.65 -16.92
CA ALA A 764 -41.54 -17.05 -18.22
C ALA A 764 -40.96 -18.10 -19.20
N PRO A 765 -41.10 -17.91 -20.53
CA PRO A 765 -40.45 -18.77 -21.51
C PRO A 765 -38.93 -18.85 -21.31
N MET A 766 -38.36 -20.02 -21.59
CA MET A 766 -36.91 -20.25 -21.60
C MET A 766 -36.52 -20.82 -22.96
N LEU A 767 -35.36 -20.41 -23.47
CA LEU A 767 -34.87 -20.84 -24.76
C LEU A 767 -33.82 -21.95 -24.60
N VAL A 768 -34.09 -23.11 -25.19
CA VAL A 768 -33.11 -24.21 -25.32
C VAL A 768 -32.37 -24.03 -26.64
N ASP A 769 -31.34 -23.17 -26.64
CA ASP A 769 -30.44 -22.93 -27.78
C ASP A 769 -29.14 -23.74 -27.65
N PRO A 770 -28.51 -24.25 -28.73
CA PRO A 770 -27.20 -24.91 -28.64
C PRO A 770 -26.06 -24.03 -28.09
N ASN A 771 -26.16 -22.71 -28.21
CA ASN A 771 -25.16 -21.72 -27.75
C ASN A 771 -25.45 -21.17 -26.34
N ILE A 772 -26.62 -21.47 -25.76
CA ILE A 772 -26.99 -21.09 -24.38
C ILE A 772 -26.80 -22.31 -23.50
N ASP A 773 -25.93 -22.18 -22.50
CA ASP A 773 -25.56 -23.25 -21.59
C ASP A 773 -26.38 -23.23 -20.30
N LEU A 774 -26.56 -22.04 -19.71
CA LEU A 774 -27.21 -21.87 -18.41
C LEU A 774 -28.53 -21.11 -18.55
N VAL A 775 -29.55 -21.53 -17.80
CA VAL A 775 -30.80 -20.78 -17.67
C VAL A 775 -30.96 -20.28 -16.23
N THR A 776 -31.40 -19.03 -16.06
CA THR A 776 -31.52 -18.36 -14.75
C THR A 776 -32.96 -18.28 -14.26
N ARG A 777 -33.12 -18.30 -12.92
CA ARG A 777 -34.34 -17.86 -12.22
C ARG A 777 -34.04 -16.95 -11.05
N HIS A 778 -34.85 -15.91 -10.88
CA HIS A 778 -34.81 -15.03 -9.71
C HIS A 778 -36.05 -15.25 -8.84
N PHE A 779 -35.87 -15.37 -7.53
CA PHE A 779 -36.95 -15.66 -6.58
C PHE A 779 -37.06 -14.60 -5.49
N TYR A 780 -38.15 -13.83 -5.56
CA TYR A 780 -38.54 -12.83 -4.57
C TYR A 780 -40.03 -12.99 -4.25
N SER A 781 -40.44 -12.83 -2.99
CA SER A 781 -41.83 -13.04 -2.57
C SER A 781 -42.85 -12.11 -3.26
N SER A 782 -42.38 -10.98 -3.80
CA SER A 782 -43.18 -10.02 -4.57
C SER A 782 -43.50 -10.45 -6.01
N TYR A 783 -42.87 -11.53 -6.52
CA TYR A 783 -43.01 -11.94 -7.91
C TYR A 783 -44.31 -12.73 -8.18
N GLY A 784 -44.89 -12.48 -9.35
CA GLY A 784 -45.95 -13.34 -9.90
C GLY A 784 -45.40 -14.70 -10.35
N GLY A 785 -46.30 -15.68 -10.55
CA GLY A 785 -45.92 -17.02 -11.02
C GLY A 785 -45.46 -17.98 -9.91
N LEU A 786 -45.43 -17.54 -8.65
CA LEU A 786 -45.03 -18.34 -7.47
C LEU A 786 -46.16 -19.22 -6.90
N GLY A 787 -47.12 -19.65 -7.72
CA GLY A 787 -48.35 -20.32 -7.26
C GLY A 787 -48.14 -21.65 -6.51
N LYS A 788 -46.96 -22.26 -6.63
CA LYS A 788 -46.55 -23.49 -5.95
C LYS A 788 -45.37 -23.29 -4.98
N GLY A 789 -45.11 -22.05 -4.55
CA GLY A 789 -43.86 -21.69 -3.86
C GLY A 789 -42.68 -21.56 -4.82
N TRP A 790 -41.47 -21.35 -4.29
CA TRP A 790 -40.27 -21.16 -5.10
C TRP A 790 -39.83 -22.49 -5.73
N GLU A 791 -39.81 -23.54 -4.92
CA GLU A 791 -39.44 -24.91 -5.27
C GLU A 791 -40.34 -25.47 -6.38
N GLY A 792 -41.65 -25.38 -6.19
CA GLY A 792 -42.64 -25.88 -7.16
C GLY A 792 -42.62 -25.11 -8.48
N SER A 793 -42.42 -23.78 -8.44
CA SER A 793 -42.27 -23.00 -9.67
C SER A 793 -40.94 -23.25 -10.39
N LEU A 794 -39.87 -23.62 -9.67
CA LEU A 794 -38.61 -24.04 -10.29
C LEU A 794 -38.75 -25.40 -10.99
N LEU A 795 -39.41 -26.38 -10.36
CA LEU A 795 -39.73 -27.67 -11.00
C LEU A 795 -40.57 -27.50 -12.26
N ASP A 796 -41.65 -26.72 -12.20
CA ASP A 796 -42.53 -26.45 -13.35
C ASP A 796 -41.73 -25.84 -14.53
N ASP A 797 -40.72 -25.02 -14.26
CA ASP A 797 -39.86 -24.47 -15.28
C ASP A 797 -38.88 -25.52 -15.82
N MET A 798 -38.21 -26.31 -14.96
CA MET A 798 -37.34 -27.41 -15.40
C MET A 798 -38.07 -28.45 -16.28
N GLU A 799 -39.34 -28.75 -15.97
CA GLU A 799 -40.20 -29.60 -16.79
C GLU A 799 -40.50 -28.99 -18.17
N LYS A 800 -40.73 -27.68 -18.29
CA LYS A 800 -41.00 -27.00 -19.58
C LYS A 800 -39.82 -27.08 -20.56
N ILE A 801 -38.58 -27.07 -20.06
CA ILE A 801 -37.38 -27.30 -20.89
C ILE A 801 -37.02 -28.79 -21.02
N ALA A 802 -37.90 -29.69 -20.54
CA ALA A 802 -37.69 -31.14 -20.50
C ALA A 802 -36.33 -31.53 -19.90
N TRP A 803 -35.88 -30.81 -18.87
CA TRP A 803 -34.61 -31.04 -18.17
C TRP A 803 -33.38 -31.01 -19.09
N GLN A 804 -33.42 -30.29 -20.22
CA GLN A 804 -32.33 -30.27 -21.23
C GLN A 804 -31.17 -29.30 -20.94
N ARG A 805 -31.29 -28.43 -19.94
CA ARG A 805 -30.26 -27.46 -19.54
C ARG A 805 -30.14 -27.39 -18.02
N PRO A 806 -28.94 -27.11 -17.49
CA PRO A 806 -28.77 -26.73 -16.09
C PRO A 806 -29.53 -25.43 -15.81
N VAL A 807 -30.20 -25.39 -14.67
CA VAL A 807 -30.84 -24.18 -14.16
C VAL A 807 -30.12 -23.73 -12.90
N PHE A 808 -29.86 -22.43 -12.78
CA PHE A 808 -29.35 -21.83 -11.55
C PHE A 808 -30.31 -20.76 -11.07
N VAL A 809 -30.37 -20.60 -9.74
CA VAL A 809 -31.09 -19.49 -9.13
C VAL A 809 -30.13 -18.30 -9.12
N GLY A 810 -30.26 -17.43 -10.11
CA GLY A 810 -29.39 -16.27 -10.31
C GLY A 810 -29.50 -15.25 -9.19
N GLU A 811 -30.70 -15.11 -8.62
CA GLU A 811 -30.94 -14.28 -7.44
C GLU A 811 -32.03 -14.93 -6.59
N TYR A 812 -31.91 -14.83 -5.27
CA TYR A 812 -33.05 -14.96 -4.39
C TYR A 812 -32.92 -14.03 -3.19
N GLY A 813 -34.05 -13.48 -2.74
CA GLY A 813 -34.11 -12.60 -1.57
C GLY A 813 -35.11 -13.14 -0.56
N PRO A 814 -34.67 -13.79 0.54
CA PRO A 814 -35.55 -14.32 1.58
C PRO A 814 -36.01 -13.17 2.50
N TYR A 815 -36.65 -12.16 1.92
CA TYR A 815 -36.92 -10.91 2.62
C TYR A 815 -38.10 -11.04 3.56
N VAL A 816 -37.92 -10.64 4.83
CA VAL A 816 -39.03 -10.51 5.79
C VAL A 816 -40.04 -9.49 5.24
N ASP A 817 -41.20 -9.98 4.80
CA ASP A 817 -42.24 -9.20 4.13
C ASP A 817 -43.59 -9.21 4.87
N GLY A 818 -43.64 -9.92 6.01
CA GLY A 818 -44.83 -10.09 6.83
C GLY A 818 -45.94 -10.95 6.20
N LYS A 819 -45.68 -11.59 5.05
CA LYS A 819 -46.68 -12.35 4.28
C LYS A 819 -46.24 -13.78 4.01
N ILE A 820 -45.15 -13.95 3.26
CA ILE A 820 -44.55 -15.24 2.91
C ILE A 820 -43.41 -15.53 3.89
N TYR A 821 -42.60 -14.52 4.18
CA TYR A 821 -41.49 -14.60 5.11
C TYR A 821 -41.74 -13.67 6.29
N THR A 822 -41.75 -14.25 7.49
CA THR A 822 -41.85 -13.50 8.76
C THR A 822 -40.56 -13.71 9.55
N ARG A 823 -40.27 -12.85 10.52
CA ARG A 823 -39.04 -12.94 11.34
C ARG A 823 -38.90 -14.32 12.00
N GLU A 824 -40.01 -14.98 12.30
CA GLU A 824 -40.08 -16.30 12.96
C GLU A 824 -39.82 -17.47 12.01
N ASN A 825 -40.07 -17.34 10.70
CA ASN A 825 -39.99 -18.46 9.75
C ASN A 825 -38.94 -18.29 8.64
N VAL A 826 -38.32 -17.11 8.53
CA VAL A 826 -37.46 -16.78 7.39
C VAL A 826 -36.24 -17.70 7.29
N VAL A 827 -35.57 -17.97 8.42
CA VAL A 827 -34.39 -18.86 8.47
C VAL A 827 -34.76 -20.31 8.18
N GLU A 828 -35.90 -20.80 8.67
CA GLU A 828 -36.37 -22.18 8.41
C GLU A 828 -36.66 -22.39 6.92
N LYS A 829 -37.47 -21.50 6.33
CA LYS A 829 -37.87 -21.57 4.92
C LYS A 829 -36.68 -21.36 3.97
N HIS A 830 -35.79 -20.43 4.30
CA HIS A 830 -34.55 -20.20 3.54
C HIS A 830 -33.67 -21.46 3.51
N ASN A 831 -33.47 -22.11 4.67
CA ASN A 831 -32.72 -23.35 4.75
C ASN A 831 -33.42 -24.52 4.02
N ALA A 832 -34.75 -24.59 4.04
CA ALA A 832 -35.52 -25.57 3.28
C ALA A 832 -35.35 -25.37 1.76
N PHE A 833 -35.41 -24.12 1.27
CA PHE A 833 -35.17 -23.78 -0.13
C PHE A 833 -33.74 -24.10 -0.59
N LEU A 834 -32.73 -23.80 0.25
CA LEU A 834 -31.35 -24.18 -0.02
C LEU A 834 -31.16 -25.70 -0.07
N GLN A 835 -31.81 -26.44 0.84
CA GLN A 835 -31.80 -27.91 0.84
C GLN A 835 -32.49 -28.47 -0.41
N PHE A 836 -33.62 -27.91 -0.83
CA PHE A 836 -34.27 -28.26 -2.10
C PHE A 836 -33.35 -28.03 -3.31
N CYS A 837 -32.60 -26.92 -3.33
CA CYS A 837 -31.60 -26.67 -4.38
C CYS A 837 -30.45 -27.69 -4.36
N ILE A 838 -30.06 -28.21 -3.18
CA ILE A 838 -29.08 -29.29 -3.05
C ILE A 838 -29.64 -30.60 -3.60
N ASP A 839 -30.87 -30.96 -3.23
CA ASP A 839 -31.44 -32.28 -3.51
C ASP A 839 -31.97 -32.44 -4.95
N THR A 840 -32.24 -31.34 -5.66
CA THR A 840 -32.85 -31.36 -7.01
C THR A 840 -31.78 -31.48 -8.12
N PRO A 841 -31.72 -32.59 -8.89
CA PRO A 841 -30.77 -32.75 -9.99
C PRO A 841 -31.03 -31.72 -11.10
N GLY A 842 -29.97 -31.16 -11.67
CA GLY A 842 -30.07 -30.11 -12.70
C GLY A 842 -30.29 -28.70 -12.17
N VAL A 843 -30.59 -28.53 -10.85
CA VAL A 843 -30.35 -27.26 -10.16
C VAL A 843 -28.88 -27.22 -9.77
N VAL A 844 -28.10 -26.39 -10.47
CA VAL A 844 -26.63 -26.40 -10.34
C VAL A 844 -26.10 -25.41 -9.30
N GLY A 845 -26.92 -24.44 -8.89
CA GLY A 845 -26.61 -23.57 -7.78
C GLY A 845 -27.64 -22.48 -7.50
N ALA A 846 -27.44 -21.76 -6.41
CA ALA A 846 -28.26 -20.62 -5.99
C ALA A 846 -27.39 -19.48 -5.44
N MET A 847 -27.81 -18.23 -5.70
CA MET A 847 -27.07 -17.04 -5.30
C MET A 847 -27.96 -16.03 -4.55
N LEU A 848 -27.56 -15.69 -3.33
CA LEU A 848 -28.26 -14.72 -2.49
C LEU A 848 -28.19 -13.31 -3.09
N TRP A 849 -29.30 -12.57 -3.11
CA TRP A 849 -29.29 -11.12 -3.30
C TRP A 849 -29.52 -10.42 -1.96
N SER A 850 -28.68 -9.49 -1.53
CA SER A 850 -27.34 -9.15 -2.03
C SER A 850 -26.36 -9.15 -0.89
N MET A 851 -25.11 -9.47 -1.19
CA MET A 851 -24.03 -9.42 -0.20
C MET A 851 -23.10 -8.25 -0.48
N TYR A 852 -22.62 -7.63 0.59
CA TYR A 852 -21.61 -6.59 0.53
C TYR A 852 -20.48 -6.89 1.52
N PHE A 853 -19.42 -6.10 1.43
CA PHE A 853 -18.14 -6.31 2.10
C PHE A 853 -17.72 -5.05 2.88
N HIS A 854 -16.66 -5.18 3.68
CA HIS A 854 -16.14 -4.07 4.49
C HIS A 854 -15.73 -2.87 3.62
N ASN A 855 -16.04 -1.67 4.07
CA ASN A 855 -15.62 -0.42 3.42
C ASN A 855 -14.21 -0.04 3.86
N SER A 856 -13.39 0.53 2.98
CA SER A 856 -12.06 1.03 3.37
C SER A 856 -12.08 2.31 4.23
N GLY A 857 -13.26 2.91 4.42
CA GLY A 857 -13.61 3.85 5.49
C GLY A 857 -13.64 3.25 6.90
N GLY A 858 -13.73 1.92 7.00
CA GLY A 858 -14.16 1.20 8.19
C GLY A 858 -15.65 0.89 8.16
N GLY A 859 -16.03 -0.16 8.88
CA GLY A 859 -17.38 -0.72 8.83
C GLY A 859 -17.69 -1.41 7.50
N TYR A 860 -18.97 -1.51 7.17
CA TYR A 860 -19.46 -2.14 5.92
C TYR A 860 -19.92 -1.13 4.88
N THR A 861 -19.84 -1.53 3.60
CA THR A 861 -20.62 -0.87 2.56
C THR A 861 -22.06 -1.38 2.65
N TRP A 862 -22.99 -0.48 2.94
CA TRP A 862 -24.41 -0.79 3.05
C TRP A 862 -25.12 -0.63 1.71
N HIS A 863 -26.03 -1.57 1.42
CA HIS A 863 -27.01 -1.45 0.33
C HIS A 863 -28.41 -1.84 0.82
N GLN A 864 -29.44 -1.02 0.57
CA GLN A 864 -30.78 -1.31 1.06
C GLN A 864 -31.79 -1.77 -0.02
N ILE A 865 -32.59 -2.80 0.30
CA ILE A 865 -33.70 -3.29 -0.55
C ILE A 865 -35.06 -2.70 -0.13
N TYR A 866 -35.88 -2.29 -1.11
CA TYR A 866 -37.23 -1.71 -0.92
C TYR A 866 -38.33 -2.74 -0.58
N THR A 867 -38.17 -3.51 0.49
CA THR A 867 -39.25 -4.32 1.10
C THR A 867 -39.84 -3.65 2.34
N PHE A 868 -40.99 -4.13 2.83
CA PHE A 868 -41.55 -3.74 4.14
C PHE A 868 -41.69 -5.00 5.04
N PRO A 869 -41.04 -5.06 6.22
CA PRO A 869 -39.94 -4.19 6.65
C PRO A 869 -38.75 -4.24 5.67
N SER A 870 -37.86 -3.27 5.83
CA SER A 870 -36.65 -3.17 5.02
C SER A 870 -35.69 -4.32 5.27
N VAL A 871 -35.06 -4.80 4.20
CA VAL A 871 -33.91 -5.71 4.29
C VAL A 871 -32.68 -5.01 3.74
N TRP A 872 -31.56 -5.14 4.44
CA TRP A 872 -30.27 -4.60 4.04
C TRP A 872 -29.48 -5.64 3.23
N SER A 873 -28.30 -5.24 2.74
CA SER A 873 -27.28 -6.17 2.30
C SER A 873 -26.91 -7.11 3.43
N TYR A 874 -26.62 -8.36 3.07
CA TYR A 874 -26.16 -9.37 4.01
C TYR A 874 -24.62 -9.32 4.09
N HIS A 875 -24.09 -9.36 5.30
CA HIS A 875 -22.67 -9.36 5.61
C HIS A 875 -22.28 -10.66 6.31
N PHE A 876 -21.00 -11.05 6.29
CA PHE A 876 -20.51 -12.27 6.93
C PHE A 876 -19.60 -11.94 8.12
N PRO A 877 -19.91 -12.45 9.34
CA PRO A 877 -20.85 -13.53 9.67
C PRO A 877 -22.31 -13.09 9.90
N GLY A 878 -22.58 -11.79 9.78
CA GLY A 878 -23.85 -11.17 10.12
C GLY A 878 -23.78 -10.49 11.49
N SER A 879 -24.69 -9.56 11.73
CA SER A 879 -24.62 -8.62 12.85
C SER A 879 -25.91 -8.57 13.66
N ALA A 880 -25.82 -8.05 14.90
CA ALA A 880 -27.00 -7.73 15.69
C ALA A 880 -27.82 -6.58 15.06
N SER A 881 -27.16 -5.67 14.33
CA SER A 881 -27.84 -4.62 13.55
C SER A 881 -28.79 -5.21 12.51
N GLY A 882 -28.42 -6.33 11.88
CA GLY A 882 -29.22 -7.08 10.91
C GLY A 882 -30.33 -7.98 11.49
N ASP A 883 -30.60 -7.98 12.80
CA ASP A 883 -31.60 -8.86 13.42
C ASP A 883 -33.02 -8.66 12.84
N ALA A 884 -33.37 -7.44 12.44
CA ALA A 884 -34.66 -7.11 11.82
C ALA A 884 -35.02 -8.01 10.62
N HIS A 885 -34.00 -8.54 9.92
CA HIS A 885 -34.14 -9.46 8.79
C HIS A 885 -33.40 -10.80 9.02
N GLN A 886 -33.04 -11.12 10.27
CA GLN A 886 -32.37 -12.36 10.69
C GLN A 886 -31.05 -12.66 9.95
N GLU A 887 -30.24 -11.62 9.68
CA GLU A 887 -29.00 -11.67 8.90
C GLU A 887 -28.12 -12.90 9.23
N ILE A 888 -27.77 -13.08 10.51
CA ILE A 888 -26.92 -14.17 11.01
C ILE A 888 -27.44 -15.55 10.58
N GLY A 889 -28.75 -15.79 10.70
CA GLY A 889 -29.36 -17.08 10.35
C GLY A 889 -29.36 -17.36 8.85
N ILE A 890 -29.59 -16.34 8.03
CA ILE A 890 -29.59 -16.45 6.57
C ILE A 890 -28.17 -16.67 6.04
N VAL A 891 -27.20 -15.93 6.57
CA VAL A 891 -25.79 -16.01 6.15
C VAL A 891 -25.14 -17.32 6.59
N GLN A 892 -25.41 -17.78 7.82
CA GLN A 892 -24.99 -19.10 8.29
C GLN A 892 -25.62 -20.23 7.47
N GLY A 893 -26.93 -20.16 7.19
CA GLY A 893 -27.63 -21.15 6.35
C GLY A 893 -27.04 -21.27 4.94
N LEU A 894 -26.70 -20.12 4.33
CA LEU A 894 -26.01 -20.06 3.04
C LEU A 894 -24.61 -20.69 3.09
N ARG A 895 -23.80 -20.34 4.11
CA ARG A 895 -22.48 -20.96 4.32
C ARG A 895 -22.58 -22.48 4.45
N ASP A 896 -23.49 -22.97 5.27
CA ASP A 896 -23.65 -24.41 5.51
C ASP A 896 -24.14 -25.15 4.26
N ALA A 897 -25.00 -24.53 3.46
CA ALA A 897 -25.41 -25.06 2.16
C ALA A 897 -24.26 -25.07 1.13
N ALA A 898 -23.34 -24.10 1.17
CA ALA A 898 -22.19 -24.02 0.28
C ALA A 898 -21.19 -25.18 0.44
N PHE A 899 -21.08 -25.78 1.63
CA PHE A 899 -20.34 -27.01 1.85
C PHE A 899 -21.19 -28.25 1.52
N ARG A 900 -22.45 -28.30 1.99
CA ARG A 900 -23.35 -29.45 1.78
C ARG A 900 -23.64 -29.74 0.31
N ILE A 901 -23.79 -28.73 -0.56
CA ILE A 901 -24.02 -28.95 -2.01
C ILE A 901 -22.86 -29.69 -2.71
N ARG A 902 -21.67 -29.67 -2.11
CA ARG A 902 -20.46 -30.36 -2.57
C ARG A 902 -20.22 -31.70 -1.85
N GLY A 903 -21.13 -32.14 -0.98
CA GLY A 903 -20.95 -33.31 -0.12
C GLY A 903 -19.86 -33.13 0.94
N LEU A 904 -19.47 -31.89 1.27
CA LEU A 904 -18.44 -31.58 2.25
C LEU A 904 -19.03 -31.30 3.63
N ALA A 905 -18.28 -31.68 4.67
CA ALA A 905 -18.56 -31.21 6.03
C ALA A 905 -18.33 -29.68 6.11
N VAL A 906 -19.13 -29.01 6.94
CA VAL A 906 -18.93 -27.60 7.27
C VAL A 906 -17.71 -27.49 8.18
N PRO A 907 -16.65 -26.73 7.81
CA PRO A 907 -15.51 -26.52 8.68
C PRO A 907 -15.87 -25.59 9.85
N PRO A 908 -15.15 -25.68 10.99
CA PRO A 908 -15.27 -24.68 12.06
C PRO A 908 -14.97 -23.27 11.54
N VAL A 909 -15.44 -22.26 12.26
CA VAL A 909 -15.08 -20.87 11.97
C VAL A 909 -13.63 -20.65 12.39
N GLU A 910 -12.81 -20.13 11.48
CA GLU A 910 -11.43 -19.75 11.76
C GLU A 910 -11.38 -18.35 12.38
N ALA A 911 -10.40 -18.11 13.26
CA ALA A 911 -10.15 -16.78 13.82
C ALA A 911 -9.98 -15.72 12.70
N PRO A 912 -10.35 -14.44 12.94
CA PRO A 912 -10.15 -13.40 11.96
C PRO A 912 -8.66 -13.10 11.76
N GLU A 913 -8.33 -12.47 10.63
CA GLU A 913 -7.04 -11.80 10.47
C GLU A 913 -6.94 -10.56 11.38
N ALA A 914 -5.75 -9.98 11.52
CA ALA A 914 -5.59 -8.74 12.26
C ALA A 914 -6.27 -7.59 11.49
N PRO A 915 -7.06 -6.72 12.15
CA PRO A 915 -7.61 -5.54 11.51
C PRO A 915 -6.51 -4.49 11.27
N GLU A 916 -6.71 -3.63 10.27
CA GLU A 916 -5.85 -2.50 10.02
C GLU A 916 -6.49 -1.26 10.65
N LEU A 917 -5.93 -0.78 11.76
CA LEU A 917 -6.38 0.42 12.44
C LEU A 917 -6.05 1.63 11.56
N LEU A 918 -7.07 2.41 11.19
CA LEU A 918 -6.88 3.49 10.23
C LEU A 918 -6.25 4.70 10.91
N GLU A 919 -5.29 5.29 10.23
CA GLU A 919 -4.88 6.66 10.53
C GLU A 919 -6.06 7.61 10.38
N MET A 920 -5.99 8.67 11.16
CA MET A 920 -7.10 9.56 11.41
C MET A 920 -7.06 10.67 10.36
N ARG A 921 -8.04 10.64 9.44
CA ARG A 921 -7.96 11.37 8.16
C ARG A 921 -7.81 12.88 8.33
N GLU A 922 -6.84 13.44 7.61
CA GLU A 922 -6.51 14.87 7.57
C GLU A 922 -7.67 15.77 7.14
N GLU A 923 -8.67 15.24 6.42
CA GLU A 923 -9.82 15.99 5.87
C GLU A 923 -10.66 16.72 6.94
N ASN A 924 -10.43 16.46 8.23
CA ASN A 924 -11.03 17.21 9.35
C ASN A 924 -10.04 17.96 10.26
N LEU A 925 -8.70 17.86 10.08
CA LEU A 925 -7.74 18.32 11.09
C LEU A 925 -6.38 18.82 10.57
N THR A 926 -5.94 19.96 11.11
CA THR A 926 -4.58 20.51 10.96
C THR A 926 -3.62 20.13 12.10
N ASP A 927 -4.02 19.22 13.00
CA ASP A 927 -3.18 18.67 14.07
C ASP A 927 -3.66 17.23 14.37
N LEU A 928 -2.74 16.32 14.73
CA LEU A 928 -3.07 14.94 15.09
C LEU A 928 -3.82 14.84 16.44
N LEU A 929 -5.12 15.16 16.36
CA LEU A 929 -6.24 14.83 17.26
C LEU A 929 -6.13 15.19 18.74
N ALA A 930 -6.87 16.24 19.06
CA ALA A 930 -7.41 16.47 20.39
C ALA A 930 -8.39 15.37 20.88
N VAL A 931 -9.07 14.63 19.99
CA VAL A 931 -10.22 13.76 20.34
C VAL A 931 -10.01 12.32 19.85
N PRO A 932 -10.10 11.29 20.71
CA PRO A 932 -9.80 9.91 20.32
C PRO A 932 -11.00 9.18 19.66
N MET A 933 -11.34 9.57 18.42
CA MET A 933 -12.41 8.96 17.61
C MET A 933 -11.89 8.32 16.32
N PHE A 934 -11.81 6.98 16.24
CA PHE A 934 -11.16 6.25 15.15
C PHE A 934 -12.04 5.20 14.46
N SER A 935 -11.57 4.73 13.30
CA SER A 935 -12.09 3.58 12.54
C SER A 935 -10.98 2.57 12.26
N TRP A 936 -11.35 1.35 11.88
CA TRP A 936 -10.44 0.33 11.38
C TRP A 936 -11.05 -0.35 10.16
N ARG A 937 -10.18 -0.84 9.28
CA ARG A 937 -10.50 -1.76 8.18
C ARG A 937 -10.83 -3.12 8.78
N GLY A 938 -12.08 -3.54 8.64
CA GLY A 938 -12.62 -4.75 9.25
C GLY A 938 -12.12 -6.06 8.61
N SER A 939 -12.22 -7.16 9.35
CA SER A 939 -11.66 -8.46 9.01
C SER A 939 -12.73 -9.45 8.57
N ALA A 940 -12.52 -10.14 7.46
CA ALA A 940 -13.49 -11.11 6.92
C ALA A 940 -13.86 -12.19 7.95
N GLY A 941 -15.14 -12.25 8.35
CA GLY A 941 -15.63 -13.19 9.35
C GLY A 941 -15.43 -12.77 10.81
N ALA A 942 -15.08 -11.51 11.11
CA ALA A 942 -15.11 -10.98 12.46
C ALA A 942 -16.56 -10.75 12.94
N GLU A 943 -16.86 -11.11 14.19
CA GLU A 943 -18.14 -10.86 14.87
C GLU A 943 -18.11 -9.55 15.68
N GLY A 944 -16.91 -9.05 15.98
CA GLY A 944 -16.66 -7.82 16.70
C GLY A 944 -15.17 -7.63 17.00
N TYR A 945 -14.86 -6.57 17.74
CA TYR A 945 -13.50 -6.13 18.00
C TYR A 945 -13.31 -5.72 19.46
N ASP A 946 -12.18 -6.11 20.05
CA ASP A 946 -11.73 -5.58 21.32
C ASP A 946 -10.82 -4.39 21.07
N ILE A 947 -11.08 -3.28 21.77
CA ILE A 947 -10.32 -2.03 21.68
C ILE A 947 -9.38 -1.97 22.87
N GLU A 948 -8.08 -1.88 22.62
CA GLU A 948 -7.03 -1.86 23.64
C GLU A 948 -6.29 -0.51 23.64
N ARG A 949 -6.00 0.00 24.84
CA ARG A 949 -5.30 1.28 25.07
C ARG A 949 -4.10 1.10 26.00
N ALA A 950 -3.03 1.86 25.76
CA ALA A 950 -1.84 1.90 26.62
C ALA A 950 -1.31 3.34 26.79
N PRO A 951 -0.57 3.63 27.90
CA PRO A 951 0.12 4.91 28.09
C PRO A 951 1.47 4.99 27.36
N ALA A 952 2.00 3.85 26.89
CA ALA A 952 3.24 3.72 26.12
C ALA A 952 3.10 2.61 25.07
N VAL A 953 3.94 2.61 24.03
CA VAL A 953 3.91 1.63 22.92
C VAL A 953 4.08 0.20 23.43
N GLU A 954 4.95 0.03 24.43
CA GLU A 954 5.27 -1.24 25.08
C GLU A 954 4.16 -1.74 26.03
N GLY A 955 3.15 -0.91 26.31
CA GLY A 955 2.08 -1.19 27.26
C GLY A 955 2.26 -0.51 28.62
N PRO A 956 1.62 -1.01 29.68
CA PRO A 956 0.68 -2.14 29.67
C PRO A 956 -0.57 -1.82 28.85
N TRP A 957 -0.99 -2.79 28.04
CA TRP A 957 -2.20 -2.70 27.23
C TRP A 957 -3.42 -3.14 28.05
N ALA A 958 -4.46 -2.32 28.06
CA ALA A 958 -5.73 -2.58 28.74
C ALA A 958 -6.88 -2.54 27.73
N VAL A 959 -7.77 -3.53 27.79
CA VAL A 959 -9.02 -3.52 27.01
C VAL A 959 -9.94 -2.44 27.58
N ILE A 960 -10.37 -1.50 26.74
CA ILE A 960 -11.29 -0.40 27.10
C ILE A 960 -12.70 -0.61 26.56
N ALA A 961 -12.86 -1.43 25.52
CA ALA A 961 -14.14 -1.92 25.04
C ALA A 961 -13.98 -3.34 24.46
N GLU A 962 -14.99 -4.19 24.65
CA GLU A 962 -15.03 -5.55 24.10
C GLU A 962 -16.17 -5.69 23.11
N ASN A 963 -15.99 -6.54 22.09
CA ASN A 963 -17.04 -6.89 21.13
C ASN A 963 -17.70 -5.70 20.40
N VAL A 964 -16.97 -4.61 20.16
CA VAL A 964 -17.48 -3.49 19.36
C VAL A 964 -17.77 -4.00 17.96
N SER A 965 -18.96 -3.75 17.45
CA SER A 965 -19.42 -4.17 16.11
C SER A 965 -19.14 -3.06 15.11
N ASP A 966 -18.37 -3.35 14.05
CA ASP A 966 -18.16 -2.41 12.93
C ASP A 966 -19.38 -2.35 11.98
N ALA A 967 -20.40 -3.17 12.22
CA ALA A 967 -21.72 -3.08 11.61
C ALA A 967 -22.73 -2.23 12.44
N ASP A 968 -22.30 -1.59 13.54
CA ASP A 968 -23.17 -0.70 14.32
C ASP A 968 -23.18 0.75 13.78
N VAL A 969 -22.19 1.12 12.98
CA VAL A 969 -21.98 2.48 12.46
C VAL A 969 -21.76 2.46 10.95
N ALA A 970 -22.38 3.38 10.23
CA ALA A 970 -22.24 3.52 8.77
C ALA A 970 -21.53 4.84 8.41
N TYR A 971 -20.41 4.74 7.68
CA TYR A 971 -19.71 5.87 7.06
C TYR A 971 -19.23 6.99 8.03
N ARG A 972 -19.01 6.67 9.30
CA ARG A 972 -18.54 7.57 10.37
C ARG A 972 -17.48 6.87 11.25
N PRO A 973 -16.76 7.56 12.16
CA PRO A 973 -15.86 6.93 13.11
C PRO A 973 -16.54 5.82 13.92
N LEU A 974 -15.96 4.62 13.91
CA LEU A 974 -16.55 3.40 14.51
C LEU A 974 -16.48 3.39 16.04
N PHE A 975 -15.53 4.12 16.64
CA PHE A 975 -15.33 4.14 18.08
C PHE A 975 -14.90 5.52 18.58
N SER A 976 -15.32 5.87 19.80
CA SER A 976 -14.88 7.05 20.55
C SER A 976 -14.43 6.63 21.95
N ASP A 977 -13.19 6.92 22.33
CA ASP A 977 -12.72 6.69 23.69
C ASP A 977 -13.17 7.81 24.64
N GLU A 978 -14.42 7.73 25.06
CA GLU A 978 -15.03 8.60 26.08
C GLU A 978 -14.36 8.50 27.46
N THR A 979 -13.51 7.49 27.68
CA THR A 979 -12.82 7.25 28.97
C THR A 979 -11.43 7.86 29.02
N ALA A 980 -10.94 8.41 27.90
CA ALA A 980 -9.66 9.10 27.86
C ALA A 980 -9.70 10.41 28.66
N LYS A 981 -8.55 10.85 29.14
CA LYS A 981 -8.42 12.08 29.94
C LYS A 981 -7.79 13.20 29.10
N PRO A 982 -8.42 14.37 28.98
CA PRO A 982 -7.78 15.57 28.46
C PRO A 982 -6.45 15.86 29.18
N GLY A 983 -5.42 16.21 28.41
CA GLY A 983 -4.04 16.42 28.86
C GLY A 983 -3.15 15.18 28.77
N GLU A 984 -3.69 13.96 28.75
CA GLU A 984 -2.92 12.72 28.69
C GLU A 984 -2.55 12.31 27.25
N THR A 985 -1.66 11.33 27.11
CA THR A 985 -1.27 10.74 25.83
C THR A 985 -1.45 9.23 25.86
N TYR A 986 -2.05 8.68 24.80
CA TYR A 986 -2.37 7.26 24.69
C TYR A 986 -1.98 6.66 23.34
N TYR A 987 -1.88 5.34 23.34
CA TYR A 987 -1.70 4.49 22.16
C TYR A 987 -2.87 3.51 22.11
N TYR A 988 -3.39 3.24 20.91
CA TYR A 988 -4.54 2.36 20.67
C TYR A 988 -4.18 1.22 19.72
N ARG A 989 -4.81 0.06 19.90
CA ARG A 989 -4.81 -1.05 18.95
C ARG A 989 -6.12 -1.82 19.03
N VAL A 990 -6.45 -2.55 17.97
CA VAL A 990 -7.73 -3.27 17.83
C VAL A 990 -7.47 -4.75 17.58
N VAL A 991 -8.25 -5.62 18.21
CA VAL A 991 -8.16 -7.08 18.06
C VAL A 991 -9.51 -7.59 17.54
N ALA A 992 -9.54 -8.15 16.33
CA ALA A 992 -10.73 -8.78 15.78
C ALA A 992 -11.01 -10.12 16.47
N ARG A 993 -12.29 -10.48 16.64
CA ARG A 993 -12.68 -11.74 17.28
C ARG A 993 -13.91 -12.39 16.63
N ASN A 994 -14.01 -13.70 16.75
CA ASN A 994 -15.21 -14.49 16.45
C ASN A 994 -15.21 -15.80 17.27
N ALA A 995 -16.18 -16.68 17.05
CA ALA A 995 -16.23 -18.01 17.68
C ALA A 995 -14.98 -18.90 17.47
N GLY A 996 -14.14 -18.62 16.45
CA GLY A 996 -12.88 -19.28 16.17
C GLY A 996 -11.67 -18.73 16.95
N GLY A 997 -11.78 -17.57 17.59
CA GLY A 997 -10.75 -16.98 18.44
C GLY A 997 -10.52 -15.48 18.22
N ARG A 998 -9.43 -14.96 18.80
CA ARG A 998 -8.94 -13.58 18.62
C ARG A 998 -7.82 -13.55 17.57
N SER A 999 -7.77 -12.47 16.79
CA SER A 999 -6.67 -12.18 15.86
C SER A 999 -5.39 -11.78 16.60
N GLN A 1000 -4.31 -11.53 15.86
CA GLN A 1000 -3.25 -10.65 16.35
C GLN A 1000 -3.78 -9.21 16.43
N PRO A 1001 -3.25 -8.34 17.31
CA PRO A 1001 -3.61 -6.93 17.33
C PRO A 1001 -3.24 -6.22 16.01
N SER A 1002 -3.96 -5.15 15.72
CA SER A 1002 -3.62 -4.20 14.66
C SER A 1002 -2.26 -3.53 14.86
N GLY A 1003 -1.83 -2.77 13.85
CA GLY A 1003 -0.87 -1.68 14.06
C GLY A 1003 -1.33 -0.72 15.16
N ILE A 1004 -0.37 -0.02 15.76
CA ILE A 1004 -0.61 0.88 16.89
C ILE A 1004 -0.89 2.30 16.38
N LEU A 1005 -2.01 2.87 16.80
CA LEU A 1005 -2.34 4.29 16.59
C LEU A 1005 -1.89 5.11 17.79
N GLY A 1006 -0.91 5.99 17.59
CA GLY A 1006 -0.46 6.95 18.59
C GLY A 1006 0.99 7.42 18.37
N PRO A 1007 1.48 8.38 19.17
CA PRO A 1007 0.84 8.97 20.35
C PRO A 1007 -0.37 9.87 20.00
N VAL A 1008 -1.53 9.59 20.60
CA VAL A 1008 -2.71 10.46 20.56
C VAL A 1008 -2.69 11.35 21.80
N LYS A 1009 -2.52 12.67 21.61
CA LYS A 1009 -2.48 13.66 22.70
C LYS A 1009 -3.87 14.25 22.91
N VAL A 1010 -4.58 13.71 23.89
CA VAL A 1010 -5.98 14.05 24.16
C VAL A 1010 -6.09 15.47 24.69
N ALA A 1011 -6.91 16.31 24.08
CA ALA A 1011 -7.31 17.62 24.59
C ALA A 1011 -8.83 17.75 24.81
N ALA A 1012 -9.62 16.81 24.27
CA ALA A 1012 -11.03 16.60 24.58
C ALA A 1012 -11.45 15.14 24.31
N VAL A 1013 -12.66 14.77 24.77
CA VAL A 1013 -13.31 13.51 24.42
C VAL A 1013 -14.68 13.79 23.83
N CYS A 1014 -15.24 12.86 23.06
CA CYS A 1014 -16.53 13.04 22.41
C CYS A 1014 -17.51 11.94 22.82
N PHE A 1015 -18.59 12.31 23.50
CA PHE A 1015 -19.73 11.43 23.72
C PHE A 1015 -20.48 11.25 22.39
N VAL A 1016 -20.76 10.01 21.98
CA VAL A 1016 -21.46 9.72 20.71
C VAL A 1016 -22.66 8.82 20.94
N ASP A 1017 -23.87 9.32 20.66
CA ASP A 1017 -25.09 8.51 20.61
C ASP A 1017 -25.58 8.37 19.17
N GLU A 1018 -25.75 7.12 18.72
CA GLU A 1018 -26.28 6.73 17.39
C GLU A 1018 -27.72 6.18 17.51
N PHE A 1019 -28.35 6.21 18.69
CA PHE A 1019 -29.74 5.77 18.91
C PHE A 1019 -30.06 4.30 18.57
N LYS A 1020 -29.06 3.40 18.67
CA LYS A 1020 -29.29 1.95 18.63
C LYS A 1020 -30.29 1.49 19.71
N ASP A 1021 -30.25 2.15 20.87
CA ASP A 1021 -31.28 2.16 21.90
C ASP A 1021 -31.28 3.51 22.65
N LEU A 1022 -32.11 3.66 23.69
CA LEU A 1022 -32.14 4.86 24.55
C LEU A 1022 -31.32 4.71 25.85
N SER A 1023 -30.49 3.69 26.00
CA SER A 1023 -29.72 3.45 27.24
C SER A 1023 -28.71 4.56 27.57
N ARG A 1024 -28.32 5.32 26.55
CA ARG A 1024 -27.38 6.45 26.66
C ARG A 1024 -28.01 7.76 27.15
N VAL A 1025 -29.35 7.86 27.20
CA VAL A 1025 -30.04 9.08 27.67
C VAL A 1025 -30.28 9.04 29.18
N SER A 1026 -30.09 10.18 29.84
CA SER A 1026 -30.38 10.38 31.27
C SER A 1026 -31.87 10.54 31.60
N GLY A 1027 -32.70 10.80 30.59
CA GLY A 1027 -34.15 10.93 30.70
C GLY A 1027 -34.77 11.37 29.37
N HIS A 1028 -36.04 11.04 29.16
CA HIS A 1028 -36.77 11.38 27.93
C HIS A 1028 -38.29 11.42 28.14
N SER A 1029 -39.04 11.91 27.15
CA SER A 1029 -40.51 11.80 27.07
C SER A 1029 -40.95 10.40 26.60
N GLU A 1030 -42.16 9.98 27.00
CA GLU A 1030 -42.74 8.69 26.60
C GLU A 1030 -43.12 8.61 25.10
N GLY A 1031 -43.15 9.75 24.38
CA GLY A 1031 -43.54 9.82 22.97
C GLY A 1031 -42.43 9.46 21.97
N LEU A 1032 -41.18 9.34 22.42
CA LEU A 1032 -40.06 8.96 21.54
C LEU A 1032 -40.15 7.51 21.08
N THR A 1033 -39.88 7.28 19.79
CA THR A 1033 -39.78 5.94 19.21
C THR A 1033 -38.48 5.76 18.45
N LEU A 1034 -37.90 4.56 18.53
CA LEU A 1034 -36.72 4.20 17.74
C LEU A 1034 -37.16 3.68 16.36
N ASP A 1035 -36.38 4.00 15.34
CA ASP A 1035 -36.56 3.50 13.97
C ASP A 1035 -35.21 3.06 13.39
N ASN A 1036 -35.24 1.98 12.61
CA ASN A 1036 -34.12 1.48 11.79
C ASN A 1036 -34.62 1.00 10.41
N THR A 1037 -35.81 1.44 10.00
CA THR A 1037 -36.48 1.01 8.76
C THR A 1037 -36.37 2.10 7.69
N TYR A 1038 -36.03 1.75 6.44
CA TYR A 1038 -35.87 2.71 5.32
C TYR A 1038 -34.70 3.71 5.39
N ASN A 1039 -33.53 3.27 5.88
CA ASN A 1039 -32.25 4.01 5.93
C ASN A 1039 -31.80 4.65 4.60
N ALA A 1040 -32.20 4.12 3.43
CA ALA A 1040 -31.97 4.76 2.11
C ALA A 1040 -32.54 6.17 1.98
N ARG A 1041 -33.52 6.52 2.82
CA ARG A 1041 -34.05 7.89 2.92
C ARG A 1041 -33.19 8.80 3.80
N PHE A 1042 -32.31 8.22 4.60
CA PHE A 1042 -31.49 8.82 5.65
C PHE A 1042 -29.98 8.59 5.41
N ALA A 1043 -29.58 8.51 4.13
CA ALA A 1043 -28.19 8.27 3.70
C ALA A 1043 -27.53 7.03 4.32
N GLU A 1044 -28.29 5.93 4.45
CA GLU A 1044 -27.84 4.65 5.03
C GLU A 1044 -27.35 4.72 6.48
N TYR A 1045 -27.68 5.78 7.22
CA TYR A 1045 -27.50 5.79 8.67
C TYR A 1045 -28.54 4.89 9.34
N LEU A 1046 -28.08 4.08 10.29
CA LEU A 1046 -28.72 2.80 10.62
C LEU A 1046 -29.86 2.90 11.62
N PHE A 1047 -29.71 3.76 12.62
CA PHE A 1047 -30.59 3.88 13.77
C PHE A 1047 -30.90 5.35 14.04
N ARG A 1048 -32.08 5.65 14.55
CA ARG A 1048 -32.56 7.02 14.77
C ARG A 1048 -33.70 7.08 15.76
N VAL A 1049 -33.85 8.20 16.45
CA VAL A 1049 -34.96 8.47 17.37
C VAL A 1049 -35.95 9.49 16.78
N CYS A 1050 -37.19 9.05 16.62
CA CYS A 1050 -38.33 9.83 16.15
C CYS A 1050 -39.04 10.50 17.34
N GLY A 1051 -39.46 11.74 17.17
CA GLY A 1051 -40.28 12.48 18.14
C GLY A 1051 -41.14 13.55 17.46
N THR A 1052 -42.07 14.15 18.21
CA THR A 1052 -42.94 15.25 17.76
C THR A 1052 -42.86 16.45 18.69
N THR A 1053 -43.62 17.52 18.43
CA THR A 1053 -43.65 18.72 19.30
C THR A 1053 -43.84 18.34 20.78
N ASP A 1054 -43.02 18.95 21.64
CA ASP A 1054 -42.93 18.73 23.09
C ASP A 1054 -42.27 17.41 23.55
N ASP A 1055 -41.88 16.51 22.64
CA ASP A 1055 -40.98 15.42 22.99
C ASP A 1055 -39.57 15.94 23.31
N TRP A 1056 -38.84 15.22 24.17
CA TRP A 1056 -37.49 15.59 24.57
C TRP A 1056 -36.66 14.39 25.03
N LEU A 1057 -35.34 14.52 24.91
CA LEU A 1057 -34.36 13.68 25.61
C LEU A 1057 -33.28 14.54 26.28
N SER A 1058 -32.59 13.98 27.27
CA SER A 1058 -31.45 14.65 27.90
C SER A 1058 -30.29 13.71 28.18
N TYR A 1059 -29.08 14.24 28.10
CA TYR A 1059 -27.83 13.58 28.45
C TYR A 1059 -27.26 14.13 29.75
N ALA A 1060 -26.56 13.29 30.50
CA ALA A 1060 -25.71 13.67 31.62
C ALA A 1060 -24.26 13.33 31.24
N LEU A 1061 -23.37 14.30 31.36
CA LEU A 1061 -22.05 14.29 30.71
C LEU A 1061 -20.93 14.24 31.75
N ALA A 1062 -19.94 13.38 31.50
CA ALA A 1062 -18.86 13.09 32.46
C ALA A 1062 -17.94 14.30 32.70
N LEU A 1063 -17.77 15.17 31.70
CA LEU A 1063 -16.94 16.37 31.73
C LEU A 1063 -17.75 17.60 31.28
N PRO A 1064 -17.24 18.84 31.48
CA PRO A 1064 -17.88 20.03 30.93
C PRO A 1064 -17.96 19.97 29.41
N ALA A 1065 -19.14 20.24 28.87
CA ALA A 1065 -19.42 20.19 27.44
C ALA A 1065 -19.10 21.53 26.76
N ARG A 1066 -18.46 21.49 25.58
CA ARG A 1066 -18.03 22.67 24.82
C ARG A 1066 -18.90 22.90 23.58
N GLU A 1067 -19.09 21.85 22.80
CA GLU A 1067 -19.87 21.85 21.56
C GLU A 1067 -20.66 20.55 21.46
N ALA A 1068 -21.90 20.62 20.98
CA ALA A 1068 -22.64 19.45 20.51
C ALA A 1068 -22.91 19.53 19.01
N ARG A 1069 -22.82 18.40 18.32
CA ARG A 1069 -23.21 18.25 16.91
C ARG A 1069 -24.36 17.27 16.82
N VAL A 1070 -25.41 17.64 16.09
CA VAL A 1070 -26.65 16.85 16.05
C VAL A 1070 -27.12 16.73 14.61
N THR A 1071 -27.10 15.52 14.07
CA THR A 1071 -27.66 15.21 12.75
C THR A 1071 -29.15 14.92 12.90
N ALA A 1072 -29.97 15.68 12.18
CA ALA A 1072 -31.42 15.55 12.17
C ALA A 1072 -31.98 15.41 10.76
N PHE A 1073 -33.14 14.77 10.65
CA PHE A 1073 -33.84 14.55 9.39
C PHE A 1073 -35.29 15.03 9.45
N PHE A 1074 -35.68 15.76 8.40
CA PHE A 1074 -37.01 16.34 8.24
C PHE A 1074 -37.69 15.80 6.98
N ALA A 1075 -38.87 15.19 7.14
CA ALA A 1075 -39.65 14.70 6.02
C ALA A 1075 -40.28 15.87 5.23
N ALA A 1076 -40.01 15.95 3.93
CA ALA A 1076 -40.43 17.05 3.05
C ALA A 1076 -41.96 17.25 3.01
N ALA A 1077 -42.75 16.19 3.21
CA ALA A 1077 -44.21 16.26 3.36
C ALA A 1077 -44.69 17.21 4.49
N LEU A 1078 -43.84 17.47 5.48
CA LEU A 1078 -44.16 18.26 6.67
C LEU A 1078 -43.73 19.74 6.52
N GLY A 1079 -43.14 20.12 5.38
CA GLY A 1079 -42.64 21.47 5.10
C GLY A 1079 -41.17 21.66 5.49
N ALA A 1080 -40.74 22.92 5.57
CA ALA A 1080 -39.33 23.27 5.80
C ALA A 1080 -38.81 22.79 7.18
N PRO A 1081 -37.49 22.52 7.30
CA PRO A 1081 -36.86 22.23 8.59
C PRO A 1081 -37.14 23.30 9.65
N SER A 1082 -37.17 22.87 10.91
CA SER A 1082 -37.27 23.76 12.07
C SER A 1082 -36.34 23.23 13.15
N ALA A 1083 -35.47 24.09 13.68
CA ALA A 1083 -34.51 23.67 14.69
C ALA A 1083 -35.23 23.08 15.93
N PRO A 1084 -34.71 22.00 16.53
CA PRO A 1084 -35.09 21.61 17.88
C PRO A 1084 -34.62 22.67 18.88
N VAL A 1085 -35.24 22.70 20.06
CA VAL A 1085 -34.79 23.58 21.16
C VAL A 1085 -33.67 22.87 21.90
N PHE A 1086 -32.48 23.47 21.90
CA PHE A 1086 -31.34 23.01 22.67
C PHE A 1086 -31.30 23.71 24.04
N LEU A 1087 -31.18 22.92 25.09
CA LEU A 1087 -31.21 23.35 26.49
C LEU A 1087 -29.96 22.81 27.20
N ALA A 1088 -29.26 23.65 27.95
CA ALA A 1088 -28.07 23.27 28.71
C ALA A 1088 -28.27 23.51 30.21
N SER A 1089 -27.63 22.67 31.04
CA SER A 1089 -27.59 22.85 32.51
C SER A 1089 -26.25 22.40 33.09
N ALA A 1090 -25.84 23.02 34.19
CA ALA A 1090 -24.68 22.60 34.98
C ALA A 1090 -25.03 21.57 36.07
N ASP A 1091 -26.30 21.51 36.52
CA ASP A 1091 -26.77 20.69 37.64
C ASP A 1091 -27.88 19.68 37.28
N GLY A 1092 -28.39 19.73 36.05
CA GLY A 1092 -29.43 18.82 35.56
C GLY A 1092 -30.85 19.19 36.01
N THR A 1093 -31.02 20.32 36.70
CA THR A 1093 -32.32 20.82 37.19
C THR A 1093 -32.68 22.18 36.56
N ALA A 1094 -31.72 23.12 36.52
CA ALA A 1094 -31.91 24.44 35.94
C ALA A 1094 -31.44 24.46 34.49
N PHE A 1095 -32.35 24.22 33.55
CA PHE A 1095 -32.07 24.26 32.10
C PHE A 1095 -32.30 25.65 31.51
N ALA A 1096 -31.36 26.12 30.69
CA ALA A 1096 -31.44 27.37 29.93
C ALA A 1096 -31.26 27.12 28.42
N GLU A 1097 -31.97 27.89 27.60
CA GLU A 1097 -31.93 27.76 26.13
C GLU A 1097 -30.60 28.21 25.54
N VAL A 1098 -30.02 27.38 24.68
CA VAL A 1098 -28.74 27.63 24.00
C VAL A 1098 -29.00 28.41 22.72
N LYS A 1099 -28.57 29.68 22.70
CA LYS A 1099 -28.81 30.61 21.58
C LYS A 1099 -27.79 30.50 20.45
N ALA A 1100 -26.65 29.86 20.69
CA ALA A 1100 -25.54 29.76 19.75
C ALA A 1100 -25.64 28.45 18.93
N VAL A 1101 -26.63 28.39 18.05
CA VAL A 1101 -26.91 27.26 17.16
C VAL A 1101 -26.61 27.65 15.72
N LYS A 1102 -25.76 26.89 15.05
CA LYS A 1102 -25.58 26.90 13.59
C LYS A 1102 -26.29 25.68 13.00
N ALA A 1103 -26.71 25.79 11.74
CA ALA A 1103 -27.32 24.69 10.99
C ALA A 1103 -26.73 24.65 9.59
N ALA A 1104 -26.36 23.46 9.11
CA ALA A 1104 -26.01 23.18 7.73
C ALA A 1104 -27.08 22.25 7.14
N GLU A 1105 -27.81 22.74 6.13
CA GLU A 1105 -28.80 21.95 5.40
C GLU A 1105 -28.13 21.27 4.19
N PHE A 1106 -28.29 19.96 4.07
CA PHE A 1106 -27.80 19.18 2.95
C PHE A 1106 -28.94 18.78 2.01
N ALA A 1107 -28.60 18.52 0.75
CA ALA A 1107 -29.58 18.23 -0.31
C ALA A 1107 -30.47 17.03 0.03
N HIS A 1108 -31.72 17.06 -0.44
CA HIS A 1108 -32.70 16.02 -0.12
C HIS A 1108 -32.24 14.62 -0.52
N ILE A 1109 -32.11 13.72 0.45
CA ILE A 1109 -31.83 12.30 0.21
C ILE A 1109 -33.15 11.62 -0.21
N ALA A 1110 -33.13 10.99 -1.38
CA ALA A 1110 -34.35 10.55 -2.05
C ALA A 1110 -34.12 9.36 -3.01
N PRO A 1111 -34.98 8.33 -2.95
CA PRO A 1111 -35.17 7.35 -4.02
C PRO A 1111 -35.48 8.02 -5.39
N PRO A 1112 -35.24 7.33 -6.52
CA PRO A 1112 -35.32 7.92 -7.88
C PRO A 1112 -36.72 8.32 -8.39
N HIS A 1113 -37.75 8.35 -7.53
CA HIS A 1113 -39.09 8.80 -7.91
C HIS A 1113 -39.24 10.32 -7.66
N ALA A 1114 -39.29 11.08 -8.75
CA ALA A 1114 -39.54 12.51 -8.71
C ALA A 1114 -40.92 12.81 -8.09
N GLY A 1115 -40.95 13.71 -7.10
CA GLY A 1115 -42.18 14.11 -6.40
C GLY A 1115 -42.58 13.23 -5.20
N ASP A 1116 -41.70 12.34 -4.72
CA ASP A 1116 -41.98 11.59 -3.49
C ASP A 1116 -42.17 12.54 -2.28
N LYS A 1117 -43.25 12.33 -1.53
CA LYS A 1117 -43.56 13.04 -0.28
C LYS A 1117 -42.64 12.60 0.86
N ASN A 1118 -42.01 11.43 0.76
CA ASN A 1118 -41.21 10.80 1.81
C ASN A 1118 -39.71 11.18 1.80
N ARG A 1119 -39.29 12.15 0.96
CA ARG A 1119 -37.91 12.67 0.94
C ARG A 1119 -37.51 13.24 2.29
N GLN A 1120 -36.24 13.09 2.66
CA GLN A 1120 -35.69 13.68 3.88
C GLN A 1120 -34.71 14.80 3.54
N THR A 1121 -34.77 15.89 4.29
CA THR A 1121 -33.71 16.89 4.38
C THR A 1121 -32.85 16.55 5.59
N GLN A 1122 -31.54 16.35 5.40
CA GLN A 1122 -30.58 16.30 6.51
C GLN A 1122 -30.23 17.73 6.93
N VAL A 1123 -30.23 17.97 8.24
CA VAL A 1123 -29.70 19.20 8.84
C VAL A 1123 -28.75 18.81 9.96
N ASP A 1124 -27.49 19.22 9.84
CA ASP A 1124 -26.51 19.08 10.90
C ASP A 1124 -26.44 20.38 11.71
N TYR A 1125 -26.73 20.28 13.00
CA TYR A 1125 -26.66 21.40 13.94
C TYR A 1125 -25.31 21.42 14.65
N THR A 1126 -24.72 22.61 14.83
CA THR A 1126 -23.57 22.83 15.71
C THR A 1126 -24.00 23.78 16.83
N VAL A 1127 -23.88 23.31 18.08
CA VAL A 1127 -24.46 23.95 19.26
C VAL A 1127 -23.33 24.27 20.24
N ALA A 1128 -22.95 25.55 20.36
CA ALA A 1128 -21.93 25.97 21.31
C ALA A 1128 -22.53 26.06 22.72
N LEU A 1129 -22.03 25.24 23.65
CA LEU A 1129 -22.62 25.05 24.98
C LEU A 1129 -22.05 26.06 26.00
N PRO A 1130 -22.85 26.50 26.99
CA PRO A 1130 -22.35 27.38 28.05
C PRO A 1130 -21.23 26.71 28.87
N ALA A 1131 -20.21 27.49 29.26
CA ALA A 1131 -19.12 26.99 30.08
C ALA A 1131 -19.63 26.35 31.39
N GLY A 1132 -19.16 25.15 31.69
CA GLY A 1132 -19.59 24.36 32.85
C GLY A 1132 -20.90 23.58 32.66
N ALA A 1133 -21.52 23.61 31.48
CA ALA A 1133 -22.64 22.73 31.16
C ALA A 1133 -22.22 21.26 31.26
N ARG A 1134 -22.99 20.45 31.99
CA ARG A 1134 -22.81 18.99 32.15
C ARG A 1134 -24.05 18.20 31.77
N HIS A 1135 -25.09 18.89 31.32
CA HIS A 1135 -26.32 18.29 30.81
C HIS A 1135 -26.75 19.01 29.54
N LEU A 1136 -27.08 18.23 28.52
CA LEU A 1136 -27.69 18.68 27.27
C LEU A 1136 -29.09 18.10 27.20
N LYS A 1137 -30.11 18.91 26.92
CA LYS A 1137 -31.47 18.48 26.63
C LYS A 1137 -31.86 18.98 25.25
N ILE A 1138 -32.45 18.10 24.44
CA ILE A 1138 -32.92 18.39 23.09
C ILE A 1138 -34.43 18.19 23.12
N ALA A 1139 -35.19 19.22 22.75
CA ALA A 1139 -36.65 19.17 22.68
C ALA A 1139 -37.13 19.42 21.24
N TRP A 1140 -38.07 18.60 20.79
CA TRP A 1140 -38.60 18.63 19.44
C TRP A 1140 -39.61 19.78 19.31
N THR A 1141 -39.40 20.63 18.30
CA THR A 1141 -40.37 21.68 17.94
C THR A 1141 -41.47 21.18 17.01
N ARG A 1142 -41.24 20.05 16.34
CA ARG A 1142 -42.10 19.42 15.34
C ARG A 1142 -41.73 17.95 15.17
N GLN A 1143 -42.57 17.20 14.45
CA GLN A 1143 -42.18 15.88 13.95
C GLN A 1143 -40.89 15.98 13.12
N MET A 1144 -39.83 15.33 13.62
CA MET A 1144 -38.51 15.18 13.00
C MET A 1144 -37.80 13.96 13.63
N THR A 1145 -36.65 13.59 13.09
CA THR A 1145 -35.86 12.47 13.60
C THR A 1145 -34.43 12.92 13.91
N LEU A 1146 -33.84 12.44 15.00
CA LEU A 1146 -32.41 12.59 15.28
C LEU A 1146 -31.69 11.28 15.00
N ASP A 1147 -30.51 11.38 14.39
CA ASP A 1147 -29.74 10.25 13.87
C ASP A 1147 -28.44 10.03 14.63
N ARG A 1148 -27.73 11.12 14.96
CA ARG A 1148 -26.53 11.10 15.80
C ARG A 1148 -26.44 12.34 16.66
N VAL A 1149 -25.98 12.17 17.90
CA VAL A 1149 -25.58 13.26 18.80
C VAL A 1149 -24.13 13.04 19.21
N GLU A 1150 -23.28 13.99 18.84
CA GLU A 1150 -21.91 14.12 19.32
C GLU A 1150 -21.85 15.24 20.36
N VAL A 1151 -21.10 15.07 21.45
CA VAL A 1151 -20.80 16.15 22.40
C VAL A 1151 -19.33 16.14 22.75
N GLU A 1152 -18.60 17.18 22.33
CA GLU A 1152 -17.22 17.41 22.74
C GLU A 1152 -17.20 17.91 24.19
N MET A 1153 -16.42 17.22 25.02
CA MET A 1153 -16.28 17.49 26.45
C MET A 1153 -14.81 17.57 26.85
N ALA A 1154 -14.48 18.55 27.69
CA ALA A 1154 -13.16 18.70 28.29
C ALA A 1154 -13.23 19.68 29.47
N ASP A 1155 -12.25 19.55 30.37
CA ASP A 1155 -12.10 20.42 31.56
C ASP A 1155 -11.84 21.90 31.21
#